data_AF-A0A554WA05-F1
#
_entry.id   AF-A0A554WA05-F1
#
_cell.length_a   1.000
_cell.length_b   1.000
_cell.length_c   1.000
_cell.angle_alpha   90.00
_cell.angle_beta   90.00
_cell.angle_gamma   90.00
#
_symmetry.space_group_name_H-M   'P 1'
#
loop_
_entity.id
_entity.type
_entity.pdbx_description
1 polymer ?
#
loop_
_entity_poly.entity_id
_entity_poly.type
_entity_poly.pdbx_seq_one_letter_code
_entity_poly.pdbx_strand_id
1 'polypeptide(L)'
;MPLRLASRWATALQARPREVRDTLWLLAVLAWIQALLLGHVPGWTSVLAGGVLLWRGWLAWHGRPLPGWPWRVGLTALAVGATVATHRTLLGPEAGVTLIVVLLSLKTLELRARRDAWVVFFLAFFTLLAPLLRSQSLPMALGVLLAVAGLLTSLVLAHRPLGHPPLAAAARQAGWLMLTGTPLLVLLFALFPRLPPLWGLPQGEPFGRSGLSGQMRVGDVARLALDERVAMRVAFPQGTPPAAQLYFRGPVLRVFDGERWLPLHGPQAVALAPGALIRADAGVRRTPRGAPLPYRVTLEPTQRPWLPVLDHTLQAPQPSAAGAAPLTSPDGAWWLPYPVTDVLRYDAQAHPTVDWGVEADRLALQVDRELPPGFNPRTLAWAQALRRELGEPAPRVLLEALLRRLRDGGYVYTLEPGVYGPHSADEFWFERKAGFCEHIASAFVIALRALDVPARIVTGYQGGERNPVDGLWTVRHSDAHAWAEVWLPGEGWVRIDPTAWVAPDRTERGARLQAPAGPLARAVVQVDPRLLQLARAWWDAANQRWNEWVLDYGPTRQLELLRRLGWAAQDWRDAAQALAAALGAAALLAGAWLLLPARRRADAWARLLQRAARRAARAGVAPPRPLTPRALAAALEQAHGLEPAARAAWRAWLLELEALRYDPAMNEAARSDRAQRALARRLARLPLPARKAQAAAVGLLLALAGALTPPAAEAQPHPARTTYADHAAARALAEAIDAAEGWDDGWARHWLAQAQPDLRARALNVPPPPTAYPNWAAYRARFVEPRRIAAGVRFWDAHAEALARAEARYGVPAAVIVGILGVETLYGQHLGQHRTLDVLATLALDFPREHPRAEARQAFFRDELRAFLRLARSSGVPPDAWRGSFAGALGWPQFMPSSWLAHAVDFDGDGRIDLIGSPVDAIGSVASFLAAHGWQRGVPARFSVTPPTHPQALGTLLAPDIRPTFSAAQLRELGAELPPEAQRHDGPMALVLLHNGDPARGGAAPTYVLGTQNFWALTRYNRSSYYALAVLELGEAVERMRAHR
;
A
#
# COMPACT_ATOMS: atom_id res chain seq x y z
N MET A 1 17.44 38.42 6.84
CA MET A 1 16.11 39.00 7.12
C MET A 1 15.11 38.07 7.85
N PRO A 2 15.03 36.74 7.64
CA PRO A 2 13.97 35.89 8.23
C PRO A 2 14.13 35.59 9.74
N LEU A 3 15.37 35.52 10.26
CA LEU A 3 15.63 35.24 11.68
C LEU A 3 15.14 36.35 12.63
N ARG A 4 15.16 37.61 12.20
CA ARG A 4 14.68 38.77 13.01
C ARG A 4 13.15 38.89 13.03
N LEU A 5 12.47 38.39 11.99
CA LEU A 5 11.01 38.28 11.97
C LEU A 5 10.56 37.13 12.88
N ALA A 6 11.20 35.96 12.77
CA ALA A 6 10.91 34.82 13.65
C ALA A 6 11.10 35.16 15.14
N SER A 7 12.14 35.92 15.49
CA SER A 7 12.39 36.33 16.88
C SER A 7 11.35 37.32 17.41
N ARG A 8 10.88 38.27 16.58
CA ARG A 8 9.81 39.23 16.95
C ARG A 8 8.44 38.57 17.10
N TRP A 9 8.14 37.59 16.26
CA TRP A 9 6.91 36.79 16.38
C TRP A 9 6.94 35.90 17.63
N ALA A 10 8.09 35.30 17.95
CA ALA A 10 8.24 34.48 19.15
C ALA A 10 8.07 35.28 20.45
N THR A 11 8.60 36.50 20.53
CA THR A 11 8.39 37.39 21.69
C THR A 11 6.95 37.90 21.78
N ALA A 12 6.32 38.25 20.65
CA ALA A 12 4.91 38.65 20.62
C ALA A 12 3.96 37.51 21.05
N LEU A 13 4.25 36.26 20.69
CA LEU A 13 3.49 35.07 21.11
C LEU A 13 3.69 34.74 22.61
N GLN A 14 4.87 34.99 23.17
CA GLN A 14 5.14 34.76 24.59
C GLN A 14 4.45 35.78 25.51
N ALA A 15 4.19 36.99 25.02
CA ALA A 15 3.50 38.04 25.77
C ALA A 15 1.97 37.83 25.88
N ARG A 16 1.40 36.85 25.16
CA ARG A 16 -0.05 36.58 25.14
C ARG A 16 -0.49 35.62 26.25
N PRO A 17 -1.80 35.63 26.62
CA PRO A 17 -2.36 34.64 27.53
C PRO A 17 -2.04 33.21 27.07
N ARG A 18 -1.76 32.34 28.03
CA ARG A 18 -1.35 30.95 27.78
C ARG A 18 -2.28 30.23 26.80
N GLU A 19 -3.58 30.36 27.00
CA GLU A 19 -4.60 29.71 26.17
C GLU A 19 -4.53 30.14 24.70
N VAL A 20 -4.32 31.43 24.44
CA VAL A 20 -4.20 31.99 23.08
C VAL A 20 -2.94 31.45 22.43
N ARG A 21 -1.80 31.53 23.11
CA ARG A 21 -0.50 31.06 22.61
C ARG A 21 -0.53 29.56 22.28
N ASP A 22 -1.00 28.74 23.22
CA ASP A 22 -1.01 27.28 23.07
C ASP A 22 -1.98 26.86 21.95
N THR A 23 -3.11 27.55 21.80
CA THR A 23 -4.03 27.35 20.66
C THR A 23 -3.37 27.72 19.34
N LEU A 24 -2.73 28.87 19.23
CA LEU A 24 -2.09 29.31 17.99
C LEU A 24 -0.94 28.37 17.56
N TRP A 25 -0.18 27.86 18.53
CA TRP A 25 0.82 26.83 18.27
C TRP A 25 0.18 25.55 17.70
N LEU A 26 -0.90 25.06 18.31
CA LEU A 26 -1.61 23.89 17.80
C LEU A 26 -2.13 24.12 16.38
N LEU A 27 -2.75 25.27 16.10
CA LEU A 27 -3.24 25.60 14.75
C LEU A 27 -2.12 25.67 13.71
N ALA A 28 -0.94 26.18 14.09
CA ALA A 28 0.22 26.19 13.20
C ALA A 28 0.70 24.76 12.89
N VAL A 29 0.70 23.86 13.87
CA VAL A 29 1.02 22.44 13.66
C VAL A 29 -0.04 21.78 12.77
N LEU A 30 -1.33 22.05 12.98
CA LEU A 30 -2.40 21.52 12.11
C LEU A 30 -2.27 22.07 10.67
N ALA A 31 -1.94 23.34 10.50
CA ALA A 31 -1.69 23.93 9.19
C ALA A 31 -0.47 23.30 8.50
N TRP A 32 0.56 22.93 9.25
CA TRP A 32 1.70 22.16 8.74
C TRP A 32 1.28 20.76 8.27
N ILE A 33 0.46 20.04 9.05
CA ILE A 33 -0.11 18.74 8.66
C ILE A 33 -0.90 18.88 7.35
N GLN A 34 -1.68 19.96 7.21
CA GLN A 34 -2.41 20.26 5.98
C GLN A 34 -1.50 20.53 4.79
N ALA A 35 -0.39 21.24 5.01
CA ALA A 35 0.58 21.52 3.96
C ALA A 35 1.24 20.24 3.41
N LEU A 36 1.48 19.24 4.28
CA LEU A 36 1.99 17.93 3.86
C LEU A 36 0.99 17.16 2.97
N LEU A 37 -0.30 17.46 3.08
CA LEU A 37 -1.37 16.85 2.30
C LEU A 37 -1.74 17.66 1.04
N LEU A 38 -1.09 18.80 0.81
CA LEU A 38 -1.37 19.63 -0.36
C LEU A 38 -1.05 18.85 -1.64
N GLY A 39 -1.96 18.91 -2.62
CA GLY A 39 -1.87 18.13 -3.86
C GLY A 39 -2.25 16.64 -3.73
N HIS A 40 -2.52 16.15 -2.52
CA HIS A 40 -2.97 14.78 -2.27
C HIS A 40 -4.45 14.69 -1.86
N VAL A 41 -5.08 15.82 -1.53
CA VAL A 41 -6.51 15.95 -1.28
C VAL A 41 -7.13 16.92 -2.29
N PRO A 42 -8.44 16.85 -2.56
CA PRO A 42 -9.12 17.81 -3.43
C PRO A 42 -8.85 19.25 -3.01
N GLY A 43 -8.66 20.16 -3.98
CA GLY A 43 -8.29 21.55 -3.67
C GLY A 43 -9.28 22.26 -2.74
N TRP A 44 -10.58 21.96 -2.85
CA TRP A 44 -11.61 22.51 -1.97
C TRP A 44 -11.40 22.11 -0.50
N THR A 45 -10.85 20.92 -0.25
CA THR A 45 -10.58 20.39 1.09
C THR A 45 -9.54 21.24 1.79
N SER A 46 -8.43 21.55 1.10
CA SER A 46 -7.38 22.42 1.62
C SER A 46 -7.87 23.85 1.84
N VAL A 47 -8.71 24.38 0.93
CA VAL A 47 -9.30 25.72 1.07
C VAL A 47 -10.22 25.80 2.28
N LEU A 48 -11.16 24.86 2.42
CA LEU A 48 -12.09 24.83 3.55
C LEU A 48 -11.36 24.64 4.87
N ALA A 49 -10.45 23.67 4.92
CA ALA A 49 -9.68 23.38 6.12
C ALA A 49 -8.77 24.54 6.53
N GLY A 50 -8.08 25.17 5.57
CA GLY A 50 -7.26 26.36 5.79
C GLY A 50 -8.09 27.54 6.27
N GLY A 51 -9.25 27.78 5.65
CA GLY A 51 -10.20 28.82 6.04
C GLY A 51 -10.70 28.65 7.48
N VAL A 52 -11.03 27.43 7.88
CA VAL A 52 -11.45 27.12 9.26
C VAL A 52 -10.32 27.36 10.27
N LEU A 53 -9.08 26.94 9.96
CA LEU A 53 -7.93 27.18 10.83
C LEU A 53 -7.61 28.68 10.98
N LEU A 54 -7.70 29.44 9.89
CA LEU A 54 -7.54 30.90 9.91
C LEU A 54 -8.65 31.56 10.73
N TRP A 55 -9.90 31.14 10.56
CA TRP A 55 -11.03 31.64 11.34
C TRP A 55 -10.85 31.35 12.83
N ARG A 56 -10.46 30.11 13.18
CA ARG A 56 -10.18 29.72 14.57
C ARG A 56 -9.02 30.51 15.17
N GLY A 57 -7.98 30.79 14.39
CA GLY A 57 -6.84 31.62 14.77
C GLY A 57 -7.25 33.07 15.03
N TRP A 58 -8.08 33.65 14.16
CA TRP A 58 -8.63 34.99 14.33
C TRP A 58 -9.48 35.10 15.60
N LEU A 59 -10.35 34.11 15.88
CA LEU A 59 -11.14 34.05 17.11
C LEU A 59 -10.25 33.97 18.36
N ALA A 60 -9.20 33.14 18.33
CA ALA A 60 -8.23 33.02 19.42
C ALA A 60 -7.51 34.34 19.68
N TRP A 61 -7.06 35.00 18.62
CA TRP A 61 -6.29 36.23 18.69
C TRP A 61 -7.08 37.38 19.30
N HIS A 62 -8.38 37.47 18.98
CA HIS A 62 -9.27 38.53 19.44
C HIS A 62 -10.10 38.14 20.67
N GLY A 63 -9.90 36.95 21.26
CA GLY A 63 -10.66 36.48 22.42
C GLY A 63 -12.17 36.36 22.18
N ARG A 64 -12.60 36.07 20.95
CA ARG A 64 -14.02 35.96 20.57
C ARG A 64 -14.56 34.56 20.88
N PRO A 65 -15.87 34.42 21.19
CA PRO A 65 -16.48 33.11 21.45
C PRO A 65 -16.45 32.22 20.20
N LEU A 66 -16.42 30.90 20.42
CA LEU A 66 -16.47 29.91 19.34
C LEU A 66 -17.86 29.92 18.65
N PRO A 67 -17.93 29.66 17.34
CA PRO A 67 -19.18 29.67 16.61
C PRO A 67 -20.18 28.63 17.13
N GLY A 68 -21.47 28.96 17.02
CA GLY A 68 -22.57 28.11 17.46
C GLY A 68 -22.68 26.78 16.70
N TRP A 69 -23.60 25.92 17.11
CA TRP A 69 -23.86 24.65 16.44
C TRP A 69 -24.33 24.76 14.97
N PRO A 70 -25.05 25.81 14.50
CA PRO A 70 -25.51 25.87 13.11
C PRO A 70 -24.37 25.97 12.10
N TRP A 71 -23.34 26.77 12.41
CA TRP A 71 -22.14 26.88 11.58
C TRP A 71 -21.40 25.55 11.46
N ARG A 72 -21.31 24.81 12.56
CA ARG A 72 -20.62 23.50 12.60
C ARG A 72 -21.39 22.45 11.80
N VAL A 73 -22.72 22.40 11.95
CA VAL A 73 -23.57 21.48 11.18
C VAL A 73 -23.55 21.85 9.70
N GLY A 74 -23.69 23.13 9.36
CA GLY A 74 -23.66 23.60 7.97
C GLY A 74 -22.33 23.28 7.28
N LEU A 75 -21.18 23.55 7.92
CA LEU A 75 -19.87 23.23 7.37
C LEU A 75 -19.63 21.71 7.27
N THR A 76 -20.16 20.93 8.22
CA THR A 76 -20.07 19.46 8.15
C THR A 76 -20.92 18.91 7.00
N ALA A 77 -22.15 19.40 6.84
CA ALA A 77 -23.02 19.01 5.73
C ALA A 77 -22.41 19.40 4.37
N LEU A 78 -21.82 20.60 4.27
CA LEU A 78 -21.07 21.04 3.09
C LEU A 78 -19.89 20.12 2.81
N ALA A 79 -19.11 19.75 3.82
CA ALA A 79 -17.96 18.86 3.68
C ALA A 79 -18.37 17.45 3.22
N VAL A 80 -19.43 16.89 3.82
CA VAL A 80 -20.00 15.59 3.43
C VAL A 80 -20.52 15.66 1.99
N GLY A 81 -21.29 16.69 1.64
CA GLY A 81 -21.80 16.90 0.28
C GLY A 81 -20.69 17.06 -0.76
N ALA A 82 -19.67 17.87 -0.48
CA ALA A 82 -18.51 18.05 -1.35
C ALA A 82 -17.68 16.76 -1.48
N THR A 83 -17.57 15.97 -0.42
CA THR A 83 -16.90 14.66 -0.44
C THR A 83 -17.66 13.68 -1.32
N VAL A 84 -18.99 13.56 -1.17
CA VAL A 84 -19.84 12.73 -2.04
C VAL A 84 -19.77 13.21 -3.49
N ALA A 85 -19.80 14.51 -3.74
CA ALA A 85 -19.70 15.06 -5.09
C ALA A 85 -18.35 14.75 -5.74
N THR A 86 -17.26 14.82 -4.98
CA THR A 86 -15.89 14.61 -5.49
C THR A 86 -15.58 13.13 -5.67
N HIS A 87 -15.81 12.33 -4.64
CA HIS A 87 -15.37 10.93 -4.58
C HIS A 87 -16.46 9.95 -4.96
N ARG A 88 -17.73 10.39 -5.11
CA ARG A 88 -18.92 9.55 -5.33
C ARG A 88 -19.18 8.52 -4.22
N THR A 89 -18.45 8.62 -3.11
CA THR A 89 -18.55 7.75 -1.93
C THR A 89 -18.09 8.52 -0.68
N LEU A 90 -18.57 8.11 0.49
CA LEU A 90 -18.04 8.52 1.81
C LEU A 90 -17.06 7.48 2.39
N LEU A 91 -17.03 6.28 1.81
CA LEU A 91 -16.22 5.17 2.24
C LEU A 91 -15.10 4.93 1.21
N GLY A 92 -13.86 4.84 1.69
CA GLY A 92 -12.67 4.64 0.87
C GLY A 92 -11.49 5.44 1.41
N PRO A 93 -10.25 5.10 1.01
CA PRO A 93 -9.06 5.79 1.51
C PRO A 93 -9.05 7.28 1.13
N GLU A 94 -9.43 7.63 -0.10
CA GLU A 94 -9.50 9.02 -0.60
C GLU A 94 -10.55 9.87 0.15
N ALA A 95 -11.77 9.35 0.22
CA ALA A 95 -12.89 10.00 0.91
C ALA A 95 -12.62 10.09 2.42
N GLY A 96 -12.05 9.04 3.01
CA GLY A 96 -11.68 8.98 4.43
C GLY A 96 -10.62 10.02 4.80
N VAL A 97 -9.54 10.14 4.00
CA VAL A 97 -8.53 11.18 4.19
C VAL A 97 -9.12 12.57 4.00
N THR A 98 -9.98 12.77 2.99
CA THR A 98 -10.67 14.05 2.78
C THR A 98 -11.53 14.45 3.99
N LEU A 99 -12.34 13.52 4.49
CA LEU A 99 -13.22 13.75 5.64
C LEU A 99 -12.42 13.99 6.91
N ILE A 100 -11.37 13.20 7.17
CA ILE A 100 -10.62 13.32 8.42
C ILE A 100 -9.88 14.65 8.51
N VAL A 101 -9.39 15.13 7.38
CA VAL A 101 -8.75 16.44 7.22
C VAL A 101 -9.73 17.58 7.54
N VAL A 102 -10.95 17.51 7.02
CA VAL A 102 -11.99 18.51 7.31
C VAL A 102 -12.48 18.41 8.75
N LEU A 103 -12.75 17.19 9.24
CA LEU A 103 -13.18 16.94 10.61
C LEU A 103 -12.13 17.44 11.61
N LEU A 104 -10.84 17.25 11.34
CA LEU A 104 -9.75 17.77 12.17
C LEU A 104 -9.79 19.29 12.28
N SER A 105 -9.96 19.99 11.15
CA SER A 105 -10.11 21.44 11.15
C SER A 105 -11.40 21.89 11.85
N LEU A 106 -12.55 21.28 11.57
CA LEU A 106 -13.83 21.63 12.19
C LEU A 106 -13.84 21.37 13.70
N LYS A 107 -13.18 20.31 14.18
CA LYS A 107 -13.08 19.99 15.61
C LYS A 107 -12.38 21.10 16.39
N THR A 108 -11.54 21.91 15.75
CA THR A 108 -10.90 23.06 16.40
C THR A 108 -11.88 24.15 16.83
N LEU A 109 -13.06 24.22 16.19
CA LEU A 109 -14.15 25.13 16.55
C LEU A 109 -14.97 24.64 17.76
N GLU A 110 -14.67 23.44 18.28
CA GLU A 110 -15.35 22.81 19.42
C GLU A 110 -14.49 22.70 20.68
N LEU A 111 -13.24 23.19 20.65
CA LEU A 111 -12.30 23.11 21.76
C LEU A 111 -12.77 23.96 22.96
N ARG A 112 -13.63 23.42 23.82
CA ARG A 112 -14.14 24.08 25.03
C ARG A 112 -13.51 23.51 26.30
N ALA A 113 -13.24 22.20 26.33
CA ALA A 113 -12.67 21.51 27.47
C ALA A 113 -11.31 20.87 27.13
N ARG A 114 -10.52 20.56 28.17
CA ARG A 114 -9.27 19.79 28.03
C ARG A 114 -9.51 18.41 27.37
N ARG A 115 -10.69 17.80 27.58
CA ARG A 115 -11.10 16.56 26.93
C ARG A 115 -11.17 16.69 25.40
N ASP A 116 -11.60 17.85 24.89
CA ASP A 116 -11.74 18.09 23.45
C ASP A 116 -10.37 18.18 22.76
N ALA A 117 -9.34 18.67 23.49
CA ALA A 117 -7.97 18.73 22.99
C ALA A 117 -7.40 17.34 22.71
N TRP A 118 -7.75 16.33 23.51
CA TRP A 118 -7.33 14.94 23.26
C TRP A 118 -7.84 14.40 21.94
N VAL A 119 -9.11 14.67 21.60
CA VAL A 119 -9.69 14.23 20.32
C VAL A 119 -8.94 14.86 19.15
N VAL A 120 -8.62 16.15 19.25
CA VAL A 120 -7.82 16.84 18.23
C VAL A 120 -6.42 16.23 18.11
N PHE A 121 -5.76 15.88 19.21
CA PHE A 121 -4.45 15.21 19.16
C PHE A 121 -4.52 13.83 18.52
N PHE A 122 -5.45 12.97 18.93
CA PHE A 122 -5.63 11.64 18.33
C PHE A 122 -5.94 11.75 16.84
N LEU A 123 -6.84 12.66 16.46
CA LEU A 123 -7.22 12.89 15.08
C LEU A 123 -6.04 13.44 14.26
N ALA A 124 -5.21 14.31 14.83
CA ALA A 124 -4.01 14.83 14.17
C ALA A 124 -2.93 13.76 13.99
N PHE A 125 -2.65 12.94 15.03
CA PHE A 125 -1.73 11.80 14.90
C PHE A 125 -2.23 10.78 13.89
N PHE A 126 -3.53 10.50 13.87
CA PHE A 126 -4.12 9.61 12.87
C PHE A 126 -4.04 10.20 11.46
N THR A 127 -4.32 11.49 11.30
CA THR A 127 -4.23 12.19 10.00
C THR A 127 -2.79 12.18 9.47
N LEU A 128 -1.78 12.16 10.34
CA LEU A 128 -0.36 12.03 9.95
C LEU A 128 0.02 10.68 9.31
N LEU A 129 -0.83 9.65 9.40
CA LEU A 129 -0.61 8.44 8.59
C LEU A 129 -0.92 8.68 7.11
N ALA A 130 -1.84 9.59 6.78
CA ALA A 130 -2.30 9.80 5.41
C ALA A 130 -1.19 10.27 4.44
N PRO A 131 -0.30 11.23 4.79
CA PRO A 131 0.82 11.59 3.93
C PRO A 131 1.78 10.42 3.65
N LEU A 132 2.03 9.56 4.64
CA LEU A 132 2.94 8.41 4.53
C LEU A 132 2.38 7.28 3.66
N LEU A 133 1.05 7.17 3.55
CA LEU A 133 0.39 6.26 2.61
C LEU A 133 0.59 6.68 1.15
N ARG A 134 1.00 7.93 0.89
CA ARG A 134 1.15 8.49 -0.47
C ARG A 134 2.57 8.62 -0.92
N SER A 135 3.44 9.03 0.00
CA SER A 135 4.83 9.33 -0.29
C SER A 135 5.67 8.95 0.91
N GLN A 136 6.66 8.10 0.67
CA GLN A 136 7.62 7.67 1.70
C GLN A 136 9.00 8.33 1.48
N SER A 137 9.03 9.45 0.75
CA SER A 137 10.27 10.17 0.45
C SER A 137 10.86 10.84 1.70
N LEU A 138 12.18 11.09 1.69
CA LEU A 138 12.88 11.75 2.79
C LEU A 138 12.27 13.12 3.19
N PRO A 139 11.85 14.01 2.27
CA PRO A 139 11.18 15.26 2.64
C PRO A 139 9.87 15.02 3.41
N MET A 140 9.08 14.03 3.00
CA MET A 140 7.83 13.70 3.67
C MET A 140 8.10 13.17 5.08
N ALA A 141 9.08 12.27 5.22
CA ALA A 141 9.50 11.74 6.52
C ALA A 141 9.95 12.84 7.49
N LEU A 142 10.78 13.79 7.02
CA LEU A 142 11.20 14.95 7.80
C LEU A 142 10.01 15.86 8.17
N GLY A 143 9.10 16.08 7.23
CA GLY A 143 7.87 16.85 7.46
C GLY A 143 6.98 16.25 8.53
N VAL A 144 6.77 14.92 8.49
CA VAL A 144 6.02 14.18 9.51
C VAL A 144 6.74 14.21 10.87
N LEU A 145 8.08 14.07 10.89
CA LEU A 145 8.85 14.17 12.13
C LEU A 145 8.68 15.54 12.80
N LEU A 146 8.70 16.63 12.02
CA LEU A 146 8.43 17.98 12.52
C LEU A 146 6.99 18.12 13.04
N ALA A 147 6.01 17.52 12.36
CA ALA A 147 4.62 17.53 12.81
C ALA A 147 4.44 16.76 14.13
N VAL A 148 5.06 15.58 14.27
CA VAL A 148 5.05 14.78 15.51
C VAL A 148 5.71 15.57 16.65
N ALA A 149 6.85 16.22 16.41
CA ALA A 149 7.49 17.08 17.41
C ALA A 149 6.58 18.24 17.84
N GLY A 150 5.88 18.86 16.88
CA GLY A 150 4.90 19.91 17.13
C GLY A 150 3.70 19.43 17.96
N LEU A 151 3.13 18.26 17.63
CA LEU A 151 2.01 17.65 18.35
C LEU A 151 2.40 17.22 19.76
N LEU A 152 3.58 16.61 19.94
CA LEU A 152 4.11 16.26 21.26
C LEU A 152 4.37 17.50 22.11
N THR A 153 4.86 18.59 21.50
CA THR A 153 5.00 19.88 22.19
C THR A 153 3.65 20.39 22.69
N SER A 154 2.61 20.34 21.86
CA SER A 154 1.24 20.69 22.24
C SER A 154 0.70 19.80 23.37
N LEU A 155 1.00 18.49 23.31
CA LEU A 155 0.58 17.52 24.32
C LEU A 155 1.26 17.79 25.68
N VAL A 156 2.56 18.11 25.68
CA VAL A 156 3.30 18.51 26.89
C VAL A 156 2.71 19.79 27.49
N LEU A 157 2.37 20.78 26.65
CA LEU A 157 1.73 22.02 27.11
C LEU A 157 0.36 21.76 27.75
N ALA A 158 -0.44 20.84 27.19
CA ALA A 158 -1.74 20.46 27.74
C ALA A 158 -1.65 19.77 29.12
N HIS A 159 -0.56 19.02 29.37
CA HIS A 159 -0.36 18.27 30.61
C HIS A 159 0.29 19.03 31.75
N ARG A 160 0.76 20.27 31.56
CA ARG A 160 1.38 21.06 32.63
C ARG A 160 0.31 21.90 33.36
N PRO A 161 -0.19 21.50 34.54
CA PRO A 161 -1.36 22.12 35.14
C PRO A 161 -1.11 23.53 35.72
N LEU A 162 0.14 23.92 35.98
CA LEU A 162 0.49 25.18 36.68
C LEU A 162 1.55 25.98 35.90
N GLY A 163 1.36 27.30 35.79
CA GLY A 163 2.32 28.28 35.24
C GLY A 163 2.17 28.64 33.74
N HIS A 164 3.01 29.59 33.27
CA HIS A 164 3.21 29.98 31.87
C HIS A 164 4.53 29.38 31.33
N PRO A 165 4.66 28.05 31.13
CA PRO A 165 5.91 27.47 30.69
C PRO A 165 6.30 28.02 29.30
N PRO A 166 7.58 28.34 29.05
CA PRO A 166 8.02 28.79 27.74
C PRO A 166 7.91 27.65 26.72
N LEU A 167 7.50 27.97 25.49
CA LEU A 167 7.32 26.98 24.40
C LEU A 167 8.58 26.15 24.16
N ALA A 168 9.76 26.78 24.23
CA ALA A 168 11.05 26.10 24.08
C ALA A 168 11.28 24.99 25.14
N ALA A 169 10.80 25.17 26.38
CA ALA A 169 10.94 24.15 27.41
C ALA A 169 10.01 22.95 27.15
N ALA A 170 8.81 23.19 26.61
CA ALA A 170 7.90 22.14 26.18
C ALA A 170 8.46 21.38 24.97
N ALA A 171 8.97 22.11 23.96
CA ALA A 171 9.61 21.53 22.78
C ALA A 171 10.85 20.70 23.14
N ARG A 172 11.68 21.17 24.07
CA ARG A 172 12.82 20.40 24.58
C ARG A 172 12.38 19.10 25.26
N GLN A 173 11.31 19.13 26.05
CA GLN A 173 10.77 17.91 26.67
C GLN A 173 10.19 16.96 25.61
N ALA A 174 9.47 17.47 24.62
CA ALA A 174 8.98 16.68 23.49
C ALA A 174 10.13 16.03 22.71
N GLY A 175 11.22 16.77 22.44
CA GLY A 175 12.43 16.23 21.83
C GLY A 175 13.07 15.12 22.67
N TRP A 176 13.11 15.26 23.99
CA TRP A 176 13.57 14.18 24.89
C TRP A 176 12.65 12.95 24.85
N LEU A 177 11.33 13.13 24.79
CA LEU A 177 10.38 12.02 24.63
C LEU A 177 10.59 11.30 23.30
N MET A 178 10.83 12.04 22.21
CA MET A 178 11.17 11.45 20.91
C MET A 178 12.48 10.67 20.99
N LEU A 179 13.54 11.27 21.53
CA LEU A 179 14.86 10.64 21.65
C LEU A 179 14.81 9.35 22.48
N THR A 180 14.06 9.34 23.58
CA THR A 180 13.89 8.15 24.42
C THR A 180 13.00 7.09 23.79
N GLY A 181 12.08 7.47 22.90
CA GLY A 181 11.30 6.54 22.08
C GLY A 181 12.03 6.00 20.85
N THR A 182 13.08 6.68 20.37
CA THR A 182 13.84 6.29 19.17
C THR A 182 14.38 4.85 19.22
N PRO A 183 14.98 4.35 20.32
CA PRO A 183 15.46 2.97 20.37
C PRO A 183 14.36 1.94 20.12
N LEU A 184 13.16 2.16 20.70
CA LEU A 184 12.01 1.31 20.48
C LEU A 184 11.51 1.40 19.04
N LEU A 185 11.51 2.60 18.46
CA LEU A 185 11.15 2.81 17.05
C LEU A 185 12.12 2.08 16.11
N VAL A 186 13.43 2.16 16.34
CA VAL A 186 14.45 1.44 15.56
C VAL A 186 14.29 -0.07 15.71
N LEU A 187 14.03 -0.54 16.94
CA LEU A 187 13.78 -1.96 17.21
C LEU A 187 12.56 -2.47 16.44
N LEU A 188 11.44 -1.74 16.51
CA LEU A 188 10.24 -2.05 15.75
C LEU A 188 10.50 -1.99 14.25
N PHE A 189 11.16 -0.96 13.74
CA PHE A 189 11.48 -0.85 12.31
C PHE A 189 12.31 -2.03 11.80
N ALA A 190 13.32 -2.47 12.57
CA ALA A 190 14.25 -3.52 12.18
C ALA A 190 13.65 -4.93 12.31
N LEU A 191 12.87 -5.19 13.36
CA LEU A 191 12.41 -6.55 13.71
C LEU A 191 10.91 -6.80 13.45
N PHE A 192 10.10 -5.76 13.23
CA PHE A 192 8.67 -5.96 12.93
C PHE A 192 8.51 -6.78 11.64
N PRO A 193 7.77 -7.92 11.67
CA PRO A 193 7.68 -8.83 10.55
C PRO A 193 7.20 -8.15 9.26
N ARG A 194 8.03 -8.17 8.22
CA ARG A 194 7.66 -7.66 6.89
C ARG A 194 6.88 -8.73 6.14
N LEU A 195 5.57 -8.75 6.34
CA LEU A 195 4.67 -9.63 5.61
C LEU A 195 4.33 -9.04 4.23
N PRO A 196 4.24 -9.87 3.18
CA PRO A 196 3.61 -9.44 1.93
C PRO A 196 2.20 -8.92 2.21
N PRO A 197 1.70 -7.93 1.44
CA PRO A 197 0.36 -7.40 1.64
C PRO A 197 -0.67 -8.55 1.59
N LEU A 198 -1.40 -8.76 2.69
CA LEU A 198 -2.50 -9.74 2.75
C LEU A 198 -3.73 -9.29 1.96
N TRP A 199 -3.73 -8.03 1.52
CA TRP A 199 -4.79 -7.36 0.79
C TRP A 199 -4.15 -6.65 -0.40
N GLY A 200 -4.28 -7.23 -1.59
CA GLY A 200 -3.97 -6.53 -2.84
C GLY A 200 -5.04 -5.47 -3.11
N LEU A 201 -5.04 -4.38 -2.33
CA LEU A 201 -5.84 -3.22 -2.66
C LEU A 201 -5.18 -2.55 -3.88
N PRO A 202 -5.86 -2.43 -5.03
CA PRO A 202 -5.38 -1.57 -6.10
C PRO A 202 -5.31 -0.17 -5.53
N GLN A 203 -4.09 0.35 -5.37
CA GLN A 203 -3.93 1.75 -5.05
C GLN A 203 -4.51 2.53 -6.22
N GLY A 204 -5.55 3.30 -5.93
CA GLY A 204 -6.27 4.08 -6.93
C GLY A 204 -5.35 5.06 -7.67
N GLU A 205 -5.76 5.37 -8.88
CA GLU A 205 -5.27 6.43 -9.76
C GLU A 205 -4.67 7.63 -8.99
N PRO A 206 -3.39 7.95 -9.19
CA PRO A 206 -2.87 9.24 -8.81
C PRO A 206 -2.79 10.13 -10.05
N PHE A 207 -3.71 11.09 -10.12
CA PHE A 207 -3.64 12.27 -10.99
C PHE A 207 -2.20 12.84 -11.06
N GLY A 208 -1.71 13.05 -12.29
CA GLY A 208 -0.79 14.15 -12.62
C GLY A 208 0.70 14.00 -12.27
N ARG A 209 1.38 12.96 -12.74
CA ARG A 209 2.86 12.97 -12.85
C ARG A 209 3.31 12.88 -14.32
N SER A 210 3.94 13.94 -14.81
CA SER A 210 4.50 14.07 -16.16
C SER A 210 5.77 13.21 -16.31
N GLY A 211 5.63 11.95 -16.69
CA GLY A 211 6.75 11.09 -17.13
C GLY A 211 6.87 11.02 -18.66
N LEU A 212 7.92 10.36 -19.16
CA LEU A 212 8.04 9.91 -20.56
C LEU A 212 6.70 9.31 -21.00
N SER A 213 6.13 9.67 -22.14
CA SER A 213 4.85 9.12 -22.65
C SER A 213 5.10 7.93 -23.58
N GLY A 214 4.15 6.98 -23.63
CA GLY A 214 4.21 5.84 -24.56
C GLY A 214 3.67 6.15 -25.96
N GLN A 215 3.30 7.40 -26.20
CA GLN A 215 2.97 7.97 -27.51
C GLN A 215 3.72 9.31 -27.63
N MET A 216 3.98 9.78 -28.84
CA MET A 216 4.63 11.06 -29.07
C MET A 216 3.89 11.88 -30.12
N ARG A 217 3.44 13.08 -29.76
CA ARG A 217 3.10 14.13 -30.72
C ARG A 217 4.19 15.19 -30.68
N VAL A 218 4.48 15.78 -31.83
CA VAL A 218 5.42 16.90 -31.92
C VAL A 218 4.97 18.04 -30.99
N GLY A 219 5.78 18.35 -29.97
CA GLY A 219 5.53 19.35 -28.92
C GLY A 219 5.33 18.77 -27.50
N ASP A 220 5.20 17.44 -27.34
CA ASP A 220 4.94 16.80 -26.04
C ASP A 220 6.21 16.66 -25.19
N VAL A 221 7.36 16.33 -25.79
CA VAL A 221 8.65 16.12 -25.10
C VAL A 221 9.29 17.44 -24.67
N ALA A 222 9.04 18.53 -25.40
CA ALA A 222 9.55 19.87 -25.05
C ALA A 222 9.13 20.34 -23.64
N ARG A 223 7.97 19.89 -23.13
CA ARG A 223 7.51 20.21 -21.76
C ARG A 223 8.32 19.48 -20.68
N LEU A 224 8.82 18.27 -20.97
CA LEU A 224 9.67 17.51 -20.06
C LEU A 224 11.10 18.07 -19.97
N ALA A 225 11.55 18.74 -21.03
CA ALA A 225 12.88 19.35 -21.10
C ALA A 225 13.14 20.42 -20.02
N LEU A 226 12.07 20.98 -19.43
CA LEU A 226 12.13 21.98 -18.36
C LEU A 226 12.02 21.35 -16.95
N ASP A 227 11.82 20.04 -16.85
CA ASP A 227 11.60 19.34 -15.58
C ASP A 227 12.91 18.82 -14.98
N GLU A 228 13.38 19.53 -13.97
CA GLU A 228 14.63 19.25 -13.25
C GLU A 228 14.53 18.11 -12.20
N ARG A 229 13.36 17.47 -12.08
CA ARG A 229 13.18 16.32 -11.16
C ARG A 229 13.97 15.12 -11.66
N VAL A 230 14.41 14.30 -10.71
CA VAL A 230 15.11 13.04 -11.00
C VAL A 230 14.12 12.05 -11.59
N ALA A 231 14.47 11.44 -12.72
CA ALA A 231 13.72 10.33 -13.30
C ALA A 231 14.27 8.99 -12.79
N MET A 232 15.59 8.84 -12.76
CA MET A 232 16.25 7.66 -12.20
C MET A 232 17.69 7.93 -11.77
N ARG A 233 18.22 7.03 -10.95
CA ARG A 233 19.64 6.98 -10.56
C ARG A 233 20.24 5.65 -10.99
N VAL A 234 21.45 5.67 -11.52
CA VAL A 234 22.11 4.50 -12.11
C VAL A 234 23.48 4.28 -11.48
N ALA A 235 23.72 3.05 -11.03
CA ALA A 235 25.00 2.60 -10.48
C ALA A 235 25.69 1.67 -11.48
N PHE A 236 26.96 1.94 -11.76
CA PHE A 236 27.81 1.12 -12.64
C PHE A 236 28.93 0.45 -11.81
N PRO A 237 28.68 -0.74 -11.23
CA PRO A 237 29.64 -1.38 -10.33
C PRO A 237 30.97 -1.78 -11.00
N GLN A 238 30.99 -2.01 -12.32
CA GLN A 238 32.15 -2.50 -13.06
C GLN A 238 32.79 -1.44 -13.99
N GLY A 239 32.52 -0.14 -13.73
CA GLY A 239 33.01 0.96 -14.55
C GLY A 239 31.93 1.59 -15.42
N THR A 240 32.06 2.88 -15.70
CA THR A 240 31.04 3.65 -16.42
C THR A 240 31.26 3.55 -17.93
N PRO A 241 30.19 3.34 -18.74
CA PRO A 241 30.30 3.35 -20.19
C PRO A 241 30.58 4.78 -20.71
N PRO A 242 31.16 4.92 -21.92
CA PRO A 242 31.32 6.24 -22.56
C PRO A 242 29.98 6.99 -22.66
N ALA A 243 30.01 8.31 -22.62
CA ALA A 243 28.79 9.14 -22.67
C ALA A 243 27.91 8.84 -23.91
N ALA A 244 28.53 8.50 -25.05
CA ALA A 244 27.85 8.10 -26.28
C ALA A 244 27.04 6.78 -26.17
N GLN A 245 27.26 5.99 -25.11
CA GLN A 245 26.54 4.75 -24.83
C GLN A 245 25.48 4.89 -23.73
N LEU A 246 25.38 6.06 -23.07
CA LEU A 246 24.38 6.35 -22.03
C LEU A 246 23.01 6.70 -22.64
N TYR A 247 22.46 5.76 -23.40
CA TYR A 247 21.09 5.84 -23.93
C TYR A 247 20.23 4.86 -23.16
N PHE A 248 19.25 5.39 -22.43
CA PHE A 248 18.27 4.60 -21.70
C PHE A 248 16.98 4.54 -22.49
N ARG A 249 16.78 3.44 -23.21
CA ARG A 249 15.62 3.21 -24.06
C ARG A 249 14.36 2.95 -23.25
N GLY A 250 13.26 3.57 -23.68
CA GLY A 250 11.91 3.33 -23.21
C GLY A 250 11.06 2.71 -24.32
N PRO A 251 9.82 3.18 -24.51
CA PRO A 251 8.94 2.73 -25.60
C PRO A 251 9.49 3.00 -27.00
N VAL A 252 9.20 2.09 -27.93
CA VAL A 252 9.49 2.25 -29.37
C VAL A 252 8.20 2.55 -30.11
N LEU A 253 8.22 3.61 -30.91
CA LEU A 253 7.08 4.14 -31.65
C LEU A 253 7.28 3.86 -33.14
N ARG A 254 6.33 3.12 -33.73
CA ARG A 254 6.44 2.57 -35.08
C ARG A 254 5.27 2.95 -35.98
N VAL A 255 4.09 3.15 -35.41
CA VAL A 255 2.88 3.52 -36.17
C VAL A 255 2.73 5.04 -36.16
N PHE A 256 2.57 5.64 -37.32
CA PHE A 256 2.37 7.09 -37.48
C PHE A 256 0.99 7.35 -38.09
N ASP A 257 0.11 8.05 -37.36
CA ASP A 257 -1.27 8.33 -37.80
C ASP A 257 -1.41 9.67 -38.57
N GLY A 258 -0.30 10.41 -38.72
CA GLY A 258 -0.25 11.73 -39.37
C GLY A 258 0.06 12.84 -38.37
N GLU A 259 -0.31 12.66 -37.10
CA GLU A 259 -0.01 13.61 -36.01
C GLU A 259 0.78 12.96 -34.87
N ARG A 260 0.52 11.69 -34.57
CA ARG A 260 1.01 10.95 -33.41
C ARG A 260 1.80 9.72 -33.83
N TRP A 261 2.83 9.46 -33.05
CA TRP A 261 3.62 8.24 -33.07
C TRP A 261 3.16 7.31 -31.95
N LEU A 262 2.86 6.07 -32.30
CA LEU A 262 2.26 5.05 -31.45
C LEU A 262 3.11 3.77 -31.44
N PRO A 263 3.11 3.00 -30.34
CA PRO A 263 3.86 1.76 -30.24
C PRO A 263 3.12 0.63 -30.98
N LEU A 264 3.89 -0.30 -31.56
CA LEU A 264 3.34 -1.52 -32.16
C LEU A 264 3.07 -2.61 -31.12
N HIS A 265 3.88 -2.65 -30.06
CA HIS A 265 3.84 -3.66 -29.00
C HIS A 265 3.61 -3.06 -27.62
N GLY A 266 3.17 -3.88 -26.68
CA GLY A 266 3.03 -3.52 -25.28
C GLY A 266 1.66 -2.93 -24.90
N PRO A 267 1.51 -2.40 -23.67
CA PRO A 267 0.21 -2.07 -23.07
C PRO A 267 -0.57 -0.95 -23.77
N GLN A 268 0.11 -0.13 -24.57
CA GLN A 268 -0.47 1.02 -25.28
C GLN A 268 -0.48 0.82 -26.80
N ALA A 269 -0.19 -0.40 -27.27
CA ALA A 269 -0.27 -0.72 -28.68
C ALA A 269 -1.70 -0.57 -29.19
N VAL A 270 -1.86 0.09 -30.33
CA VAL A 270 -3.16 0.26 -30.98
C VAL A 270 -3.28 -0.80 -32.09
N ALA A 271 -4.46 -1.43 -32.22
CA ALA A 271 -4.77 -2.38 -33.29
C ALA A 271 -4.96 -1.71 -34.66
N LEU A 272 -4.07 -0.77 -35.01
CA LEU A 272 -4.04 -0.11 -36.32
C LEU A 272 -3.22 -0.91 -37.34
N ALA A 273 -2.30 -1.76 -36.88
CA ALA A 273 -1.47 -2.59 -37.74
C ALA A 273 -2.09 -3.98 -37.97
N PRO A 274 -2.11 -4.50 -39.22
CA PRO A 274 -2.52 -5.88 -39.53
C PRO A 274 -1.84 -6.94 -38.65
N GLY A 275 -2.62 -7.88 -38.11
CA GLY A 275 -2.09 -8.92 -37.20
C GLY A 275 -1.02 -9.84 -37.82
N ALA A 276 -0.93 -9.90 -39.15
CA ALA A 276 0.15 -10.60 -39.85
C ALA A 276 1.51 -9.91 -39.65
N LEU A 277 1.55 -8.57 -39.64
CA LEU A 277 2.78 -7.79 -39.42
C LEU A 277 3.30 -7.97 -37.99
N ILE A 278 2.39 -7.96 -37.01
CA ILE A 278 2.72 -8.15 -35.59
C ILE A 278 3.34 -9.54 -35.37
N ARG A 279 2.82 -10.58 -36.04
CA ARG A 279 3.37 -11.95 -35.97
C ARG A 279 4.73 -12.08 -36.64
N ALA A 280 4.93 -11.45 -37.80
CA ALA A 280 6.20 -11.46 -38.51
C ALA A 280 7.33 -10.81 -37.67
N ASP A 281 6.98 -9.78 -36.90
CA ASP A 281 7.93 -9.05 -36.06
C ASP A 281 8.38 -9.83 -34.80
N ALA A 282 7.64 -10.86 -34.38
CA ALA A 282 7.96 -11.66 -33.19
C ALA A 282 9.25 -12.50 -33.32
N GLY A 283 9.78 -12.68 -34.54
CA GLY A 283 10.95 -13.51 -34.84
C GLY A 283 12.32 -12.78 -34.83
N VAL A 284 12.37 -11.50 -34.49
CA VAL A 284 13.60 -10.69 -34.59
C VAL A 284 14.69 -11.19 -33.61
N ARG A 285 15.76 -11.77 -34.15
CA ARG A 285 16.91 -12.25 -33.36
C ARG A 285 17.81 -11.11 -32.88
N ARG A 286 18.37 -11.28 -31.68
CA ARG A 286 19.35 -10.39 -31.05
C ARG A 286 20.53 -11.20 -30.55
N THR A 287 21.73 -10.93 -31.06
CA THR A 287 22.95 -11.63 -30.64
C THR A 287 23.91 -10.63 -30.00
N PRO A 288 24.23 -10.79 -28.70
CA PRO A 288 25.16 -9.90 -28.01
C PRO A 288 26.60 -10.11 -28.49
N ARG A 289 27.35 -9.01 -28.60
CA ARG A 289 28.80 -8.99 -28.82
C ARG A 289 29.49 -8.21 -27.69
N GLY A 290 30.56 -8.79 -27.15
CA GLY A 290 31.35 -8.21 -26.04
C GLY A 290 30.84 -8.58 -24.64
N ALA A 291 31.64 -8.22 -23.64
CA ALA A 291 31.33 -8.53 -22.23
C ALA A 291 30.09 -7.75 -21.74
N PRO A 292 29.21 -8.37 -20.94
CA PRO A 292 28.06 -7.70 -20.37
C PRO A 292 28.51 -6.63 -19.35
N LEU A 293 27.87 -5.47 -19.40
CA LEU A 293 28.01 -4.40 -18.42
C LEU A 293 26.83 -4.47 -17.43
N PRO A 294 27.05 -4.94 -16.19
CA PRO A 294 26.02 -4.91 -15.16
C PRO A 294 25.83 -3.49 -14.63
N TYR A 295 24.57 -3.12 -14.41
CA TYR A 295 24.20 -1.84 -13.81
C TYR A 295 22.92 -1.99 -12.97
N ARG A 296 22.74 -1.07 -12.03
CA ARG A 296 21.57 -1.02 -11.15
C ARG A 296 20.85 0.30 -11.33
N VAL A 297 19.53 0.25 -11.49
CA VAL A 297 18.69 1.44 -11.62
C VAL A 297 17.80 1.60 -10.39
N THR A 298 17.70 2.82 -9.87
CA THR A 298 16.65 3.27 -8.94
C THR A 298 15.76 4.26 -9.69
N LEU A 299 14.61 3.78 -10.13
CA LEU A 299 13.60 4.51 -10.90
C LEU A 299 12.63 5.23 -9.94
N GLU A 300 12.45 6.53 -10.12
CA GLU A 300 11.44 7.31 -9.39
C GLU A 300 10.03 6.97 -9.91
N PRO A 301 8.96 7.19 -9.11
CA PRO A 301 7.59 6.85 -9.51
C PRO A 301 7.17 7.49 -10.85
N THR A 302 7.04 6.68 -11.90
CA THR A 302 6.66 7.16 -13.24
C THR A 302 5.16 7.08 -13.50
N GLN A 303 4.42 6.26 -12.74
CA GLN A 303 3.04 5.84 -13.01
C GLN A 303 2.86 5.18 -14.39
N ARG A 304 3.95 4.70 -14.98
CA ARG A 304 3.95 4.04 -16.29
C ARG A 304 4.45 2.60 -16.15
N PRO A 305 4.04 1.70 -17.05
CA PRO A 305 4.44 0.30 -16.97
C PRO A 305 5.83 0.01 -17.57
N TRP A 306 6.51 0.92 -18.27
CA TRP A 306 7.82 0.63 -18.88
C TRP A 306 9.02 0.86 -17.95
N LEU A 307 10.08 0.08 -18.18
CA LEU A 307 11.37 0.20 -17.51
C LEU A 307 12.40 0.84 -18.46
N PRO A 308 12.92 2.05 -18.14
CA PRO A 308 13.99 2.66 -18.92
C PRO A 308 15.32 1.92 -18.73
N VAL A 309 15.70 1.06 -19.66
CA VAL A 309 16.94 0.27 -19.58
C VAL A 309 18.03 0.89 -20.45
N LEU A 310 19.31 0.66 -20.14
CA LEU A 310 20.35 0.93 -21.13
C LEU A 310 20.05 0.20 -22.43
N ASP A 311 20.33 0.84 -23.54
CA ASP A 311 20.21 0.23 -24.84
C ASP A 311 21.00 -1.09 -24.89
N HIS A 312 20.56 -2.04 -25.71
CA HIS A 312 21.14 -3.38 -25.79
C HIS A 312 21.05 -4.22 -24.50
N THR A 313 20.08 -3.94 -23.62
CA THR A 313 19.71 -4.81 -22.49
C THR A 313 18.85 -5.98 -22.99
N LEU A 314 19.47 -7.15 -23.14
CA LEU A 314 18.82 -8.34 -23.71
C LEU A 314 18.19 -9.25 -22.65
N GLN A 315 18.75 -9.27 -21.45
CA GLN A 315 18.27 -10.09 -20.35
C GLN A 315 17.19 -9.35 -19.56
N ALA A 316 16.25 -10.09 -18.99
CA ALA A 316 15.18 -9.52 -18.18
C ALA A 316 15.75 -8.74 -16.98
N PRO A 317 15.42 -7.45 -16.83
CA PRO A 317 15.72 -6.71 -15.62
C PRO A 317 15.12 -7.42 -14.41
N GLN A 318 15.81 -7.36 -13.27
CA GLN A 318 15.39 -8.03 -12.04
C GLN A 318 14.91 -6.98 -11.02
N PRO A 319 13.60 -6.67 -10.97
CA PRO A 319 13.05 -5.72 -10.03
C PRO A 319 13.10 -6.23 -8.58
N SER A 320 13.38 -5.34 -7.63
CA SER A 320 13.43 -5.67 -6.19
C SER A 320 12.06 -5.88 -5.56
N ALA A 321 10.99 -5.35 -6.18
CA ALA A 321 9.62 -5.51 -5.72
C ALA A 321 9.05 -6.87 -6.15
N ALA A 322 8.37 -7.58 -5.25
CA ALA A 322 7.70 -8.84 -5.55
C ALA A 322 6.54 -8.61 -6.54
N GLY A 323 6.71 -9.08 -7.78
CA GLY A 323 5.74 -8.94 -8.87
C GLY A 323 6.05 -9.89 -10.03
N ALA A 324 5.22 -9.84 -11.08
CA ALA A 324 5.45 -10.64 -12.28
C ALA A 324 6.75 -10.19 -12.99
N ALA A 325 7.41 -11.13 -13.67
CA ALA A 325 8.62 -10.83 -14.44
C ALA A 325 8.36 -9.74 -15.50
N PRO A 326 9.33 -8.83 -15.74
CA PRO A 326 9.23 -7.89 -16.86
C PRO A 326 9.02 -8.61 -18.19
N LEU A 327 8.15 -8.05 -19.01
CA LEU A 327 7.86 -8.48 -20.37
C LEU A 327 8.71 -7.66 -21.34
N THR A 328 9.15 -8.28 -22.43
CA THR A 328 9.91 -7.63 -23.51
C THR A 328 9.13 -7.66 -24.81
N SER A 329 9.27 -6.60 -25.62
CA SER A 329 8.80 -6.56 -27.01
C SER A 329 9.89 -7.00 -27.97
N PRO A 330 9.53 -7.44 -29.19
CA PRO A 330 10.48 -7.67 -30.29
C PRO A 330 11.25 -6.41 -30.73
N ASP A 331 10.72 -5.22 -30.43
CA ASP A 331 11.40 -3.94 -30.64
C ASP A 331 12.30 -3.50 -29.45
N GLY A 332 12.45 -4.30 -28.39
CA GLY A 332 13.48 -4.10 -27.37
C GLY A 332 13.07 -3.26 -26.17
N ALA A 333 11.80 -2.88 -26.08
CA ALA A 333 11.24 -2.24 -24.88
C ALA A 333 10.97 -3.28 -23.77
N TRP A 334 11.03 -2.84 -22.51
CA TRP A 334 10.71 -3.63 -21.33
C TRP A 334 9.56 -2.99 -20.55
N TRP A 335 8.60 -3.79 -20.10
CA TRP A 335 7.50 -3.31 -19.26
C TRP A 335 7.06 -4.32 -18.20
N LEU A 336 6.41 -3.79 -17.17
CA LEU A 336 5.75 -4.51 -16.11
C LEU A 336 4.24 -4.61 -16.42
N PRO A 337 3.54 -5.64 -15.90
CA PRO A 337 2.09 -5.73 -16.03
C PRO A 337 1.32 -4.75 -15.12
N TYR A 338 2.03 -3.89 -14.40
CA TYR A 338 1.50 -2.87 -13.49
C TYR A 338 2.30 -1.57 -13.61
N PRO A 339 1.68 -0.40 -13.33
CA PRO A 339 2.37 0.88 -13.34
C PRO A 339 3.36 1.01 -12.15
N VAL A 340 4.45 1.74 -12.36
CA VAL A 340 5.43 2.05 -11.30
C VAL A 340 4.93 3.21 -10.44
N THR A 341 4.24 2.91 -9.33
CA THR A 341 3.64 3.90 -8.40
C THR A 341 4.58 4.38 -7.31
N ASP A 342 5.59 3.59 -6.99
CA ASP A 342 6.59 3.83 -5.95
C ASP A 342 8.00 3.72 -6.53
N VAL A 343 9.00 4.13 -5.76
CA VAL A 343 10.41 4.02 -6.16
C VAL A 343 10.72 2.54 -6.43
N LEU A 344 11.11 2.23 -7.66
CA LEU A 344 11.40 0.87 -8.10
C LEU A 344 12.89 0.70 -8.34
N ARG A 345 13.46 -0.39 -7.85
CA ARG A 345 14.85 -0.76 -8.16
C ARG A 345 14.89 -2.00 -9.01
N TYR A 346 15.83 -2.05 -9.93
CA TYR A 346 16.12 -3.25 -10.70
C TYR A 346 17.58 -3.34 -11.09
N ASP A 347 18.08 -4.58 -11.12
CA ASP A 347 19.38 -4.92 -11.68
C ASP A 347 19.22 -5.32 -13.15
N ALA A 348 20.14 -4.89 -14.01
CA ALA A 348 20.10 -5.18 -15.44
C ALA A 348 21.52 -5.31 -16.01
N GLN A 349 21.62 -5.92 -17.20
CA GLN A 349 22.88 -6.12 -17.91
C GLN A 349 22.72 -5.66 -19.37
N ALA A 350 23.56 -4.73 -19.79
CA ALA A 350 23.61 -4.22 -21.16
C ALA A 350 24.86 -4.72 -21.88
N HIS A 351 24.78 -4.87 -23.20
CA HIS A 351 25.95 -5.23 -24.01
C HIS A 351 26.45 -4.03 -24.82
N PRO A 352 27.77 -3.80 -24.95
CA PRO A 352 28.31 -2.68 -25.72
C PRO A 352 27.83 -2.67 -27.18
N THR A 353 27.69 -3.85 -27.77
CA THR A 353 27.27 -4.05 -29.17
C THR A 353 26.34 -5.24 -29.28
N VAL A 354 25.30 -5.14 -30.11
CA VAL A 354 24.34 -6.21 -30.39
C VAL A 354 24.04 -6.21 -31.87
N ASP A 355 24.03 -7.40 -32.48
CA ASP A 355 23.47 -7.55 -33.83
C ASP A 355 21.97 -7.77 -33.68
N TRP A 356 21.19 -6.87 -34.25
CA TRP A 356 19.75 -6.83 -34.01
C TRP A 356 18.96 -6.80 -35.31
N GLY A 357 18.25 -7.88 -35.60
CA GLY A 357 17.35 -7.92 -36.75
C GLY A 357 18.07 -7.89 -38.09
N VAL A 358 19.30 -8.42 -38.15
CA VAL A 358 20.06 -8.61 -39.40
C VAL A 358 19.26 -9.45 -40.40
N GLU A 359 18.55 -10.46 -39.91
CA GLU A 359 17.69 -11.37 -40.69
C GLU A 359 16.19 -11.04 -40.52
N ALA A 360 15.83 -9.77 -40.26
CA ALA A 360 14.44 -9.40 -40.08
C ALA A 360 13.58 -9.75 -41.30
N ASP A 361 12.39 -10.31 -41.06
CA ASP A 361 11.41 -10.60 -42.12
C ASP A 361 11.04 -9.29 -42.84
N ARG A 362 11.04 -9.32 -44.18
CA ARG A 362 10.61 -8.17 -44.99
C ARG A 362 9.19 -7.71 -44.64
N LEU A 363 8.32 -8.65 -44.27
CA LEU A 363 6.97 -8.35 -43.82
C LEU A 363 6.98 -7.59 -42.48
N ALA A 364 7.89 -7.92 -41.56
CA ALA A 364 8.02 -7.21 -40.28
C ALA A 364 8.48 -5.75 -40.44
N LEU A 365 9.27 -5.46 -41.49
CA LEU A 365 9.79 -4.12 -41.78
C LEU A 365 8.77 -3.21 -42.48
N GLN A 366 7.65 -3.74 -42.97
CA GLN A 366 6.68 -2.96 -43.74
C GLN A 366 6.08 -1.81 -42.93
N VAL A 367 5.68 -2.07 -41.68
CA VAL A 367 5.12 -1.05 -40.77
C VAL A 367 6.08 0.12 -40.53
N ASP A 368 7.39 -0.14 -40.63
CA ASP A 368 8.42 0.87 -40.43
C ASP A 368 8.74 1.67 -41.70
N ARG A 369 8.02 1.43 -42.80
CA ARG A 369 8.06 2.21 -44.06
C ARG A 369 6.76 2.97 -44.33
N GLU A 370 5.66 2.57 -43.69
CA GLU A 370 4.35 3.13 -43.92
C GLU A 370 4.24 4.59 -43.44
N LEU A 371 3.61 5.40 -44.29
CA LEU A 371 3.21 6.78 -44.03
C LEU A 371 1.74 6.96 -44.42
N PRO A 372 0.94 7.68 -43.62
CA PRO A 372 -0.46 7.91 -43.92
C PRO A 372 -0.62 8.85 -45.13
N PRO A 373 -1.61 8.61 -46.01
CA PRO A 373 -1.87 9.47 -47.15
C PRO A 373 -2.33 10.86 -46.71
N GLY A 374 -1.98 11.89 -47.48
CA GLY A 374 -2.42 13.27 -47.23
C GLY A 374 -1.56 14.07 -46.25
N PHE A 375 -0.49 13.50 -45.71
CA PHE A 375 0.42 14.20 -44.79
C PHE A 375 1.83 14.38 -45.37
N ASN A 376 2.44 15.55 -45.12
CA ASN A 376 3.82 15.91 -45.51
C ASN A 376 4.11 15.74 -47.02
N PRO A 377 3.27 16.29 -47.93
CA PRO A 377 3.42 16.11 -49.37
C PRO A 377 4.74 16.66 -49.92
N ARG A 378 5.30 17.74 -49.35
CA ARG A 378 6.58 18.30 -49.83
C ARG A 378 7.75 17.41 -49.46
N THR A 379 7.73 16.84 -48.25
CA THR A 379 8.75 15.88 -47.79
C THR A 379 8.71 14.62 -48.66
N LEU A 380 7.52 14.10 -48.98
CA LEU A 380 7.35 12.96 -49.89
C LEU A 380 7.90 13.25 -51.29
N ALA A 381 7.50 14.38 -51.89
CA ALA A 381 7.96 14.76 -53.22
C ALA A 381 9.48 14.97 -53.27
N TRP A 382 10.05 15.60 -52.24
CA TRP A 382 11.49 15.80 -52.11
C TRP A 382 12.24 14.48 -51.95
N ALA A 383 11.78 13.58 -51.08
CA ALA A 383 12.38 12.26 -50.90
C ALA A 383 12.41 11.47 -52.22
N GLN A 384 11.28 11.45 -52.95
CA GLN A 384 11.21 10.77 -54.25
C GLN A 384 12.09 11.42 -55.32
N ALA A 385 12.28 12.74 -55.29
CA ALA A 385 13.22 13.43 -56.18
C ALA A 385 14.67 13.07 -55.84
N LEU A 386 15.04 13.11 -54.56
CA LEU A 386 16.38 12.77 -54.07
C LEU A 386 16.75 11.32 -54.41
N ARG A 387 15.81 10.39 -54.25
CA ARG A 387 16.00 8.98 -54.60
C ARG A 387 16.27 8.76 -56.09
N ARG A 388 15.55 9.50 -56.95
CA ARG A 388 15.76 9.47 -58.42
C ARG A 388 17.09 10.11 -58.83
N GLU A 389 17.45 11.23 -58.22
CA GLU A 389 18.72 11.94 -58.48
C GLU A 389 19.94 11.06 -58.17
N LEU A 390 19.88 10.32 -57.06
CA LEU A 390 20.97 9.44 -56.63
C LEU A 390 20.95 8.05 -57.29
N GLY A 391 20.00 7.80 -58.20
CA GLY A 391 19.93 6.55 -58.96
C GLY A 391 19.57 5.31 -58.13
N GLU A 392 18.55 5.41 -57.25
CA GLU A 392 18.08 4.27 -56.43
C GLU A 392 19.18 3.64 -55.54
N PRO A 393 19.92 4.45 -54.75
CA PRO A 393 21.10 3.97 -54.05
C PRO A 393 20.74 3.11 -52.82
N ALA A 394 21.73 2.42 -52.26
CA ALA A 394 21.54 1.64 -51.03
C ALA A 394 21.07 2.52 -49.84
N PRO A 395 20.29 1.97 -48.89
CA PRO A 395 19.74 2.72 -47.74
C PRO A 395 20.76 3.53 -46.95
N ARG A 396 22.01 3.04 -46.84
CA ARG A 396 23.11 3.73 -46.16
C ARG A 396 23.48 5.05 -46.83
N VAL A 397 23.46 5.12 -48.17
CA VAL A 397 23.73 6.35 -48.92
C VAL A 397 22.61 7.39 -48.70
N LEU A 398 21.35 6.93 -48.69
CA LEU A 398 20.18 7.77 -48.42
C LEU A 398 20.21 8.35 -46.99
N LEU A 399 20.56 7.51 -46.01
CA LEU A 399 20.78 7.92 -44.62
C LEU A 399 21.86 9.00 -44.52
N GLU A 400 23.02 8.79 -45.13
CA GLU A 400 24.12 9.74 -45.12
C GLU A 400 23.78 11.07 -45.80
N ALA A 401 22.98 11.05 -46.87
CA ALA A 401 22.51 12.26 -47.54
C ALA A 401 21.59 13.10 -46.63
N LEU A 402 20.67 12.45 -45.90
CA LEU A 402 19.81 13.12 -44.93
C LEU A 402 20.61 13.71 -43.75
N LEU A 403 21.56 12.95 -43.20
CA LEU A 403 22.41 13.40 -42.10
C LEU A 403 23.29 14.60 -42.50
N ARG A 404 23.88 14.56 -43.71
CA ARG A 404 24.61 15.71 -44.28
C ARG A 404 23.71 16.93 -44.40
N ARG A 405 22.47 16.77 -44.88
CA ARG A 405 21.51 17.88 -44.94
C ARG A 405 21.20 18.46 -43.58
N LEU A 406 21.02 17.65 -42.52
CA LEU A 406 20.80 18.16 -41.17
C LEU A 406 21.98 19.01 -40.66
N ARG A 407 23.21 18.60 -41.00
CA ARG A 407 24.44 19.31 -40.62
C ARG A 407 24.63 20.62 -41.40
N ASP A 408 24.46 20.58 -42.71
CA ASP A 408 24.85 21.68 -43.59
C ASP A 408 23.67 22.61 -43.94
N GLY A 409 22.42 22.16 -43.71
CA GLY A 409 21.21 22.84 -44.16
C GLY A 409 20.71 23.99 -43.29
N GLY A 410 21.47 24.38 -42.26
CA GLY A 410 21.14 25.49 -41.36
C GLY A 410 20.04 25.17 -40.34
N TYR A 411 19.94 23.91 -39.90
CA TYR A 411 18.96 23.50 -38.90
C TYR A 411 19.42 23.89 -37.48
N VAL A 412 18.49 24.30 -36.62
CA VAL A 412 18.78 24.79 -35.27
C VAL A 412 18.00 24.00 -34.21
N TYR A 413 18.69 23.65 -33.13
CA TYR A 413 18.06 23.04 -31.95
C TYR A 413 17.50 24.12 -31.01
N THR A 414 16.22 24.04 -30.62
CA THR A 414 15.60 25.00 -29.69
C THR A 414 14.56 24.35 -28.76
N LEU A 415 14.41 24.90 -27.54
CA LEU A 415 13.38 24.54 -26.56
C LEU A 415 12.00 25.16 -26.87
N GLU A 416 11.97 26.20 -27.71
CA GLU A 416 10.76 26.94 -28.08
C GLU A 416 10.58 26.96 -29.61
N PRO A 417 10.34 25.81 -30.26
CA PRO A 417 10.22 25.73 -31.72
C PRO A 417 8.87 26.28 -32.26
N GLY A 418 7.99 26.73 -31.36
CA GLY A 418 6.60 27.11 -31.67
C GLY A 418 5.71 25.89 -31.91
N VAL A 419 4.43 26.13 -32.19
CA VAL A 419 3.46 25.07 -32.50
C VAL A 419 3.57 24.72 -33.97
N TYR A 420 3.80 23.44 -34.28
CA TYR A 420 3.79 22.89 -35.63
C TYR A 420 2.37 22.47 -36.02
N GLY A 421 2.03 22.60 -37.31
CA GLY A 421 0.79 22.13 -37.90
C GLY A 421 0.81 20.63 -38.25
N PRO A 422 -0.22 20.14 -38.95
CA PRO A 422 -0.37 18.72 -39.29
C PRO A 422 0.72 18.19 -40.25
N HIS A 423 1.40 19.07 -41.00
CA HIS A 423 2.51 18.70 -41.89
C HIS A 423 3.86 19.03 -41.25
N SER A 424 4.08 18.45 -40.07
CA SER A 424 5.22 18.82 -39.21
C SER A 424 6.60 18.58 -39.85
N ALA A 425 6.75 17.58 -40.72
CA ALA A 425 8.00 17.34 -41.42
C ALA A 425 8.25 18.39 -42.53
N ASP A 426 7.20 18.83 -43.23
CA ASP A 426 7.32 19.88 -44.26
C ASP A 426 7.74 21.21 -43.63
N GLU A 427 7.10 21.59 -42.52
CA GLU A 427 7.46 22.79 -41.77
C GLU A 427 8.91 22.72 -41.26
N PHE A 428 9.35 21.56 -40.76
CA PHE A 428 10.73 21.39 -40.28
C PHE A 428 11.75 21.50 -41.42
N TRP A 429 11.58 20.73 -42.51
CA TRP A 429 12.58 20.59 -43.56
C TRP A 429 12.74 21.86 -44.42
N PHE A 430 11.66 22.62 -44.62
CA PHE A 430 11.63 23.68 -45.63
C PHE A 430 11.32 25.08 -45.11
N GLU A 431 10.66 25.21 -43.96
CA GLU A 431 10.19 26.51 -43.47
C GLU A 431 10.95 26.97 -42.24
N ARG A 432 10.75 26.29 -41.10
CA ARG A 432 11.26 26.74 -39.81
C ARG A 432 12.73 26.41 -39.61
N LYS A 433 13.16 25.23 -40.07
CA LYS A 433 14.49 24.67 -39.82
C LYS A 433 14.92 24.72 -38.34
N ALA A 434 13.98 24.75 -37.42
CA ALA A 434 14.25 24.88 -35.99
C ALA A 434 13.32 23.97 -35.19
N GLY A 435 13.85 23.10 -34.35
CA GLY A 435 13.07 22.06 -33.70
C GLY A 435 13.69 21.56 -32.39
N PHE A 436 12.86 20.96 -31.54
CA PHE A 436 13.32 20.16 -30.39
C PHE A 436 13.60 18.71 -30.83
N CYS A 437 14.20 17.86 -29.98
CA CYS A 437 14.61 16.49 -30.35
C CYS A 437 13.49 15.66 -31.01
N GLU A 438 12.25 15.76 -30.54
CA GLU A 438 11.08 15.10 -31.12
C GLU A 438 10.74 15.58 -32.55
N HIS A 439 10.95 16.87 -32.86
CA HIS A 439 10.70 17.44 -34.18
C HIS A 439 11.72 16.91 -35.17
N ILE A 440 12.99 16.91 -34.77
CA ILE A 440 14.12 16.44 -35.56
C ILE A 440 13.98 14.94 -35.81
N ALA A 441 13.74 14.14 -34.77
CA ALA A 441 13.57 12.69 -34.88
C ALA A 441 12.35 12.33 -35.75
N SER A 442 11.21 12.98 -35.54
CA SER A 442 9.99 12.75 -36.33
C SER A 442 10.19 13.10 -37.80
N ALA A 443 10.68 14.30 -38.11
CA ALA A 443 10.90 14.74 -39.50
C ALA A 443 11.96 13.88 -40.22
N PHE A 444 12.98 13.42 -39.49
CA PHE A 444 13.99 12.51 -40.00
C PHE A 444 13.44 11.13 -40.32
N VAL A 445 12.67 10.51 -39.43
CA VAL A 445 12.05 9.20 -39.69
C VAL A 445 11.03 9.30 -40.82
N ILE A 446 10.22 10.37 -40.90
CA ILE A 446 9.28 10.58 -42.02
C ILE A 446 10.04 10.65 -43.36
N ALA A 447 11.16 11.37 -43.42
CA ALA A 447 11.97 11.46 -44.63
C ALA A 447 12.57 10.10 -45.02
N LEU A 448 13.07 9.31 -44.06
CA LEU A 448 13.57 7.95 -44.32
C LEU A 448 12.48 7.02 -44.84
N ARG A 449 11.28 7.05 -44.24
CA ARG A 449 10.13 6.27 -44.71
C ARG A 449 9.69 6.67 -46.10
N ALA A 450 9.69 7.97 -46.40
CA ALA A 450 9.42 8.50 -47.74
C ALA A 450 10.47 8.06 -48.78
N LEU A 451 11.69 7.74 -48.34
CA LEU A 451 12.76 7.14 -49.13
C LEU A 451 12.68 5.61 -49.19
N ASP A 452 11.65 4.98 -48.63
CA ASP A 452 11.46 3.52 -48.52
C ASP A 452 12.53 2.82 -47.65
N VAL A 453 13.11 3.54 -46.70
CA VAL A 453 14.03 3.01 -45.69
C VAL A 453 13.24 2.74 -44.40
N PRO A 454 13.22 1.49 -43.87
CA PRO A 454 12.54 1.21 -42.62
C PRO A 454 13.19 1.99 -41.46
N ALA A 455 12.38 2.79 -40.78
CA ALA A 455 12.84 3.63 -39.69
C ALA A 455 11.75 3.79 -38.62
N ARG A 456 12.15 3.89 -37.35
CA ARG A 456 11.26 4.04 -36.19
C ARG A 456 11.84 4.95 -35.13
N ILE A 457 11.01 5.40 -34.21
CA ILE A 457 11.39 6.35 -33.16
C ILE A 457 11.48 5.62 -31.83
N VAL A 458 12.54 5.88 -31.06
CA VAL A 458 12.66 5.42 -29.68
C VAL A 458 12.62 6.64 -28.77
N THR A 459 11.81 6.57 -27.72
CA THR A 459 11.79 7.59 -26.67
C THR A 459 12.44 7.03 -25.41
N GLY A 460 13.15 7.89 -24.68
CA GLY A 460 13.88 7.48 -23.49
C GLY A 460 14.62 8.64 -22.85
N TYR A 461 15.80 8.34 -22.30
CA TYR A 461 16.69 9.33 -21.71
C TYR A 461 18.09 9.21 -22.30
N GLN A 462 18.75 10.34 -22.52
CA GLN A 462 20.11 10.39 -23.05
C GLN A 462 21.01 11.14 -22.06
N GLY A 463 22.11 10.51 -21.66
CA GLY A 463 23.11 11.09 -20.78
C GLY A 463 22.83 10.87 -19.29
N GLY A 464 22.91 11.95 -18.50
CA GLY A 464 22.90 11.95 -17.05
C GLY A 464 24.14 12.63 -16.45
N GLU A 465 24.09 12.95 -15.16
CA GLU A 465 25.20 13.59 -14.45
C GLU A 465 25.72 12.72 -13.32
N ARG A 466 27.04 12.53 -13.27
CA ARG A 466 27.68 11.83 -12.16
C ARG A 466 27.68 12.72 -10.92
N ASN A 467 27.01 12.27 -9.87
CA ASN A 467 27.05 12.91 -8.57
C ASN A 467 28.44 12.69 -7.94
N PRO A 468 29.19 13.77 -7.58
CA PRO A 468 30.52 13.65 -7.01
C PRO A 468 30.54 13.08 -5.59
N VAL A 469 29.41 13.05 -4.88
CA VAL A 469 29.32 12.62 -3.47
C VAL A 469 29.19 11.10 -3.34
N ASP A 470 28.29 10.49 -4.12
CA ASP A 470 28.01 9.04 -4.07
C ASP A 470 28.49 8.28 -5.32
N GLY A 471 28.95 9.00 -6.35
CA GLY A 471 29.45 8.42 -7.60
C GLY A 471 28.38 7.89 -8.55
N LEU A 472 27.09 8.05 -8.22
CA LEU A 472 25.96 7.57 -9.02
C LEU A 472 25.63 8.52 -10.17
N TRP A 473 25.12 7.96 -11.27
CA TRP A 473 24.61 8.76 -12.39
C TRP A 473 23.16 9.15 -12.13
N THR A 474 22.88 10.44 -12.11
CA THR A 474 21.53 10.99 -11.94
C THR A 474 20.99 11.38 -13.30
N VAL A 475 19.88 10.75 -13.70
CA VAL A 475 19.15 11.06 -14.93
C VAL A 475 17.86 11.78 -14.56
N ARG A 476 17.60 12.91 -15.18
CA ARG A 476 16.47 13.81 -14.89
C ARG A 476 15.42 13.74 -15.98
N HIS A 477 14.23 14.26 -15.70
CA HIS A 477 13.19 14.40 -16.73
C HIS A 477 13.64 15.33 -17.87
N SER A 478 14.49 16.32 -17.58
CA SER A 478 15.12 17.19 -18.58
C SER A 478 16.10 16.47 -19.52
N ASP A 479 16.54 15.26 -19.17
CA ASP A 479 17.37 14.38 -20.02
C ASP A 479 16.51 13.51 -20.96
N ALA A 480 15.18 13.70 -20.98
CA ALA A 480 14.29 13.01 -21.91
C ALA A 480 14.68 13.31 -23.36
N HIS A 481 14.72 12.27 -24.18
CA HIS A 481 15.24 12.35 -25.53
C HIS A 481 14.50 11.39 -26.48
N ALA A 482 14.48 11.76 -27.76
CA ALA A 482 13.94 10.95 -28.84
C ALA A 482 14.99 10.78 -29.93
N TRP A 483 15.21 9.55 -30.37
CA TRP A 483 16.15 9.21 -31.45
C TRP A 483 15.53 8.22 -32.43
N ALA A 484 16.22 7.97 -33.53
CA ALA A 484 15.78 7.04 -34.57
C ALA A 484 16.52 5.70 -34.49
N GLU A 485 15.83 4.63 -34.85
CA GLU A 485 16.45 3.37 -35.25
C GLU A 485 16.16 3.17 -36.73
N VAL A 486 17.21 2.90 -37.51
CA VAL A 486 17.14 2.75 -38.97
C VAL A 486 17.61 1.34 -39.32
N TRP A 487 16.83 0.62 -40.13
CA TRP A 487 17.21 -0.71 -40.55
C TRP A 487 18.07 -0.66 -41.81
N LEU A 488 19.26 -1.26 -41.75
CA LEU A 488 20.20 -1.35 -42.86
C LEU A 488 20.42 -2.81 -43.26
N PRO A 489 20.35 -3.15 -44.57
CA PRO A 489 20.63 -4.50 -45.04
C PRO A 489 22.02 -4.98 -44.59
N GLY A 490 22.08 -6.18 -43.99
CA GLY A 490 23.34 -6.78 -43.51
C GLY A 490 23.82 -6.29 -42.14
N GLU A 491 23.26 -5.21 -41.61
CA GLU A 491 23.62 -4.65 -40.28
C GLU A 491 22.46 -4.72 -39.28
N GLY A 492 21.21 -4.74 -39.76
CA GLY A 492 20.02 -4.75 -38.92
C GLY A 492 19.62 -3.35 -38.45
N TRP A 493 19.01 -3.26 -37.27
CA TRP A 493 18.60 -2.00 -36.66
C TRP A 493 19.79 -1.26 -36.06
N VAL A 494 20.07 -0.06 -36.59
CA VAL A 494 21.15 0.82 -36.14
C VAL A 494 20.56 2.06 -35.46
N ARG A 495 21.03 2.36 -34.25
CA ARG A 495 20.67 3.59 -33.53
C ARG A 495 21.29 4.81 -34.21
N ILE A 496 20.46 5.77 -34.60
CA ILE A 496 20.86 7.06 -35.18
C ILE A 496 20.21 8.18 -34.39
N ASP A 497 21.02 9.09 -33.85
CA ASP A 497 20.52 10.32 -33.23
C ASP A 497 20.64 11.49 -34.21
N PRO A 498 19.56 11.89 -34.91
CA PRO A 498 19.62 13.02 -35.84
C PRO A 498 19.84 14.36 -35.12
N THR A 499 19.55 14.45 -33.82
CA THR A 499 19.82 15.66 -33.02
C THR A 499 21.33 15.91 -32.89
N ALA A 500 22.14 14.85 -32.82
CA ALA A 500 23.60 14.94 -32.76
C ALA A 500 24.20 15.62 -34.00
N TRP A 501 23.50 15.58 -35.14
CA TRP A 501 23.95 16.19 -36.40
C TRP A 501 23.56 17.66 -36.53
N VAL A 502 22.55 18.10 -35.78
CA VAL A 502 22.10 19.50 -35.68
C VAL A 502 22.81 20.23 -34.53
N ALA A 503 23.06 19.54 -33.41
CA ALA A 503 23.67 20.08 -32.20
C ALA A 503 24.64 19.06 -31.55
N PRO A 504 25.86 18.88 -32.10
CA PRO A 504 26.80 17.84 -31.65
C PRO A 504 27.19 17.97 -30.16
N ASP A 505 27.33 19.19 -29.66
CA ASP A 505 27.70 19.47 -28.27
C ASP A 505 26.74 18.91 -27.22
N ARG A 506 25.47 18.72 -27.59
CA ARG A 506 24.45 18.15 -26.70
C ARG A 506 24.71 16.66 -26.42
N THR A 507 25.16 15.92 -27.43
CA THR A 507 25.29 14.45 -27.37
C THR A 507 26.72 14.00 -27.09
N GLU A 508 27.72 14.69 -27.63
CA GLU A 508 29.14 14.36 -27.46
C GLU A 508 29.72 14.91 -26.14
N ARG A 509 29.26 16.08 -25.68
CA ARG A 509 29.71 16.71 -24.41
C ARG A 509 28.69 16.62 -23.29
N GLY A 510 27.50 16.06 -23.53
CA GLY A 510 26.43 15.95 -22.53
C GLY A 510 25.89 17.30 -22.04
N ALA A 511 26.02 18.35 -22.85
CA ALA A 511 25.65 19.71 -22.45
C ALA A 511 24.12 19.87 -22.37
N ARG A 512 23.60 20.14 -21.17
CA ARG A 512 22.17 20.47 -20.95
C ARG A 512 21.88 21.92 -21.38
N LEU A 513 20.77 22.10 -22.10
CA LEU A 513 20.24 23.44 -22.38
C LEU A 513 19.52 23.95 -21.12
N GLN A 514 20.03 25.04 -20.55
CA GLN A 514 19.38 25.73 -19.45
C GLN A 514 18.34 26.69 -20.02
N ALA A 515 17.13 26.69 -19.45
CA ALA A 515 16.14 27.71 -19.78
C ALA A 515 16.69 29.12 -19.48
N PRO A 516 16.39 30.15 -20.28
CA PRO A 516 16.82 31.51 -20.00
C PRO A 516 16.33 31.94 -18.60
N ALA A 517 17.27 32.28 -17.72
CA ALA A 517 16.94 32.70 -16.36
C ALA A 517 16.09 33.98 -16.38
N GLY A 518 14.87 33.89 -15.82
CA GLY A 518 13.95 35.02 -15.71
C GLY A 518 14.51 36.17 -14.84
N PRO A 519 13.93 37.37 -14.91
CA PRO A 519 14.45 38.57 -14.24
C PRO A 519 14.58 38.41 -12.71
N LEU A 520 13.70 37.63 -12.07
CA LEU A 520 13.79 37.27 -10.65
C LEU A 520 14.95 36.31 -10.34
N ALA A 521 15.25 35.37 -11.23
CA ALA A 521 16.39 34.45 -11.07
C ALA A 521 17.72 35.19 -11.25
N ARG A 522 17.78 36.18 -12.14
CA ARG A 522 18.92 37.11 -12.28
C ARG A 522 19.13 37.97 -11.02
N ALA A 523 18.06 38.30 -10.29
CA ALA A 523 18.15 39.02 -9.01
C ALA A 523 18.62 38.15 -7.82
N VAL A 524 18.58 36.81 -7.94
CA VAL A 524 19.02 35.85 -6.91
C VAL A 524 20.50 35.43 -7.10
N VAL A 525 21.21 35.97 -8.11
CA VAL A 525 22.62 35.67 -8.44
C VAL A 525 23.62 36.34 -7.49
N GLN A 526 23.53 36.04 -6.19
CA GLN A 526 24.62 36.26 -5.23
C GLN A 526 25.08 34.96 -4.54
N VAL A 527 24.49 33.81 -4.87
CA VAL A 527 24.93 32.50 -4.35
C VAL A 527 25.83 31.84 -5.38
N ASP A 528 27.02 31.40 -4.96
CA ASP A 528 27.94 30.64 -5.81
C ASP A 528 27.22 29.41 -6.40
N PRO A 529 27.07 29.31 -7.74
CA PRO A 529 26.40 28.18 -8.38
C PRO A 529 27.04 26.83 -8.04
N ARG A 530 28.34 26.79 -7.69
CA ARG A 530 29.02 25.55 -7.25
C ARG A 530 28.54 25.07 -5.89
N LEU A 531 28.29 26.00 -4.95
CA LEU A 531 27.76 25.64 -3.64
C LEU A 531 26.33 25.10 -3.73
N LEU A 532 25.51 25.67 -4.63
CA LEU A 532 24.16 25.16 -4.90
C LEU A 532 24.20 23.76 -5.54
N GLN A 533 25.11 23.53 -6.48
CA GLN A 533 25.32 22.20 -7.08
C GLN A 533 25.79 21.18 -6.04
N LEU A 534 26.74 21.53 -5.18
CA LEU A 534 27.22 20.68 -4.08
C LEU A 534 26.10 20.37 -3.07
N ALA A 535 25.31 21.37 -2.67
CA ALA A 535 24.17 21.17 -1.78
C ALA A 535 23.13 20.22 -2.39
N ARG A 536 22.84 20.38 -3.69
CA ARG A 536 21.93 19.49 -4.43
C ARG A 536 22.50 18.06 -4.53
N ALA A 537 23.79 17.91 -4.81
CA ALA A 537 24.49 16.63 -4.85
C ALA A 537 24.43 15.88 -3.50
N TRP A 538 24.63 16.60 -2.39
CA TRP A 538 24.48 16.05 -1.03
C TRP A 538 23.04 15.64 -0.72
N TRP A 539 22.07 16.46 -1.12
CA TRP A 539 20.65 16.15 -0.94
C TRP A 539 20.24 14.90 -1.74
N ASP A 540 20.65 14.82 -3.00
CA ASP A 540 20.39 13.66 -3.87
C ASP A 540 21.02 12.39 -3.28
N ALA A 541 22.25 12.46 -2.75
CA ALA A 541 22.92 11.35 -2.07
C ALA A 541 22.21 10.93 -0.77
N ALA A 542 21.75 11.90 0.04
CA ALA A 542 21.01 11.62 1.27
C ALA A 542 19.66 10.95 0.99
N ASN A 543 18.92 11.43 -0.02
CA ASN A 543 17.66 10.83 -0.44
C ASN A 543 17.87 9.41 -0.99
N GLN A 544 18.95 9.18 -1.74
CA GLN A 544 19.31 7.83 -2.19
C GLN A 544 19.63 6.91 -1.01
N ARG A 545 20.42 7.38 -0.03
CA ARG A 545 20.74 6.61 1.17
C ARG A 545 19.48 6.25 1.97
N TRP A 546 18.52 7.18 2.07
CA TRP A 546 17.20 6.92 2.66
C TRP A 546 16.46 5.81 1.90
N ASN A 547 16.41 5.91 0.57
CA ASN A 547 15.79 4.87 -0.25
C ASN A 547 16.48 3.50 -0.04
N GLU A 548 17.80 3.49 0.13
CA GLU A 548 18.57 2.27 0.38
C GLU A 548 18.31 1.63 1.73
N TRP A 549 18.33 2.42 2.80
CA TRP A 549 18.28 1.89 4.15
C TRP A 549 16.86 1.75 4.70
N VAL A 550 15.93 2.57 4.22
CA VAL A 550 14.59 2.65 4.78
C VAL A 550 13.55 2.03 3.86
N LEU A 551 13.51 2.44 2.59
CA LEU A 551 12.48 1.96 1.66
C LEU A 551 12.75 0.54 1.18
N ASP A 552 14.02 0.21 0.92
CA ASP A 552 14.45 -1.12 0.44
C ASP A 552 14.73 -2.10 1.60
N TYR A 553 14.33 -1.74 2.82
CA TYR A 553 14.38 -2.64 3.97
C TYR A 553 13.22 -3.65 3.91
N GLY A 554 13.35 -4.61 2.99
CA GLY A 554 12.38 -5.69 2.77
C GLY A 554 12.65 -6.97 3.59
N PRO A 555 11.85 -8.03 3.37
CA PRO A 555 11.97 -9.31 4.08
C PRO A 555 13.37 -9.92 3.97
N THR A 556 13.98 -9.87 2.78
CA THR A 556 15.31 -10.45 2.52
C THR A 556 16.40 -9.80 3.38
N ARG A 557 16.43 -8.45 3.45
CA ARG A 557 17.41 -7.72 4.27
C ARG A 557 17.16 -7.88 5.76
N GLN A 558 15.89 -7.96 6.17
CA GLN A 558 15.53 -8.23 7.56
C GLN A 558 16.05 -9.60 8.01
N LEU A 559 15.85 -10.65 7.21
CA LEU A 559 16.38 -11.98 7.50
C LEU A 559 17.91 -12.01 7.47
N GLU A 560 18.55 -11.30 6.53
CA GLU A 560 20.00 -11.16 6.48
C GLU A 560 20.57 -10.46 7.73
N LEU A 561 19.91 -9.40 8.22
CA LEU A 561 20.29 -8.74 9.46
C LEU A 561 20.27 -9.72 10.64
N LEU A 562 19.20 -10.51 10.78
CA LEU A 562 19.09 -11.52 11.83
C LEU A 562 20.20 -12.57 11.71
N ARG A 563 20.51 -13.02 10.50
CA ARG A 563 21.63 -13.94 10.24
C ARG A 563 22.98 -13.36 10.62
N ARG A 564 23.24 -12.09 10.29
CA ARG A 564 24.45 -11.37 10.70
C ARG A 564 24.56 -11.21 12.23
N LEU A 565 23.43 -11.14 12.92
CA LEU A 565 23.35 -11.12 14.39
C LEU A 565 23.44 -12.52 15.03
N GLY A 566 23.65 -13.57 14.23
CA GLY A 566 23.83 -14.96 14.70
C GLY A 566 22.54 -15.76 14.83
N TRP A 567 21.40 -15.26 14.36
CA TRP A 567 20.14 -16.01 14.32
C TRP A 567 20.00 -16.81 13.02
N ALA A 568 19.61 -18.08 13.11
CA ALA A 568 19.33 -18.92 11.94
C ALA A 568 17.95 -18.59 11.30
N ALA A 569 17.74 -17.32 10.94
CA ALA A 569 16.47 -16.83 10.43
C ALA A 569 16.16 -17.38 9.03
N GLN A 570 15.04 -18.08 8.89
CA GLN A 570 14.53 -18.64 7.64
C GLN A 570 13.27 -17.91 7.19
N ASP A 571 12.39 -17.54 8.13
CA ASP A 571 11.07 -16.99 7.85
C ASP A 571 10.75 -15.77 8.73
N TRP A 572 9.65 -15.08 8.41
CA TRP A 572 9.16 -13.91 9.17
C TRP A 572 8.87 -14.23 10.65
N ARG A 573 8.62 -15.49 10.99
CA ARG A 573 8.38 -15.96 12.36
C ARG A 573 9.61 -15.70 13.25
N ASP A 574 10.80 -15.85 12.69
CA ASP A 574 12.06 -15.61 13.41
C ASP A 574 12.21 -14.12 13.73
N ALA A 575 11.80 -13.23 12.82
CA ALA A 575 11.72 -11.80 13.09
C ALA A 575 10.68 -11.46 14.18
N ALA A 576 9.53 -12.13 14.19
CA ALA A 576 8.51 -11.95 15.22
C ALA A 576 9.00 -12.41 16.60
N GLN A 577 9.64 -13.58 16.67
CA GLN A 577 10.26 -14.09 17.90
C GLN A 577 11.38 -13.17 18.38
N ALA A 578 12.19 -12.66 17.45
CA ALA A 578 13.24 -11.70 17.74
C ALA A 578 12.70 -10.42 18.36
N LEU A 579 11.64 -9.87 17.77
CA LEU A 579 10.96 -8.70 18.30
C LEU A 579 10.36 -8.99 19.69
N ALA A 580 9.69 -10.13 19.88
CA ALA A 580 9.11 -10.51 21.16
C ALA A 580 10.18 -10.65 22.26
N ALA A 581 11.31 -11.30 21.95
CA ALA A 581 12.43 -11.43 22.86
C ALA A 581 13.03 -10.05 23.21
N ALA A 582 13.21 -9.18 22.23
CA ALA A 582 13.76 -7.85 22.46
C ALA A 582 12.81 -6.93 23.26
N LEU A 583 11.51 -6.97 22.98
CA LEU A 583 10.49 -6.26 23.76
C LEU A 583 10.40 -6.82 25.19
N GLY A 584 10.48 -8.15 25.35
CA GLY A 584 10.54 -8.81 26.65
C GLY A 584 11.77 -8.38 27.45
N ALA A 585 12.95 -8.37 26.84
CA ALA A 585 14.18 -7.88 27.46
C ALA A 585 14.07 -6.39 27.83
N ALA A 586 13.52 -5.54 26.95
CA ALA A 586 13.30 -4.12 27.24
C ALA A 586 12.31 -3.93 28.40
N ALA A 587 11.24 -4.72 28.47
CA ALA A 587 10.27 -4.69 29.56
C ALA A 587 10.88 -5.20 30.87
N LEU A 588 11.73 -6.23 30.83
CA LEU A 588 12.47 -6.72 31.99
C LEU A 588 13.49 -5.69 32.47
N LEU A 589 14.21 -5.02 31.57
CA LEU A 589 15.14 -3.94 31.92
C LEU A 589 14.40 -2.73 32.50
N ALA A 590 13.26 -2.34 31.91
CA ALA A 590 12.43 -1.27 32.44
C ALA A 590 11.83 -1.65 33.80
N GLY A 591 11.36 -2.88 33.95
CA GLY A 591 10.88 -3.46 35.21
C GLY A 591 11.98 -3.49 36.25
N ALA A 592 13.18 -3.99 35.92
CA ALA A 592 14.36 -3.97 36.77
C ALA A 592 14.79 -2.53 37.10
N TRP A 593 14.62 -1.56 36.21
CA TRP A 593 14.88 -0.15 36.48
C TRP A 593 13.84 0.49 37.40
N LEU A 594 12.58 0.06 37.33
CA LEU A 594 11.51 0.48 38.23
C LEU A 594 11.59 -0.21 39.60
N LEU A 595 12.07 -1.46 39.63
CA LEU A 595 12.25 -2.31 40.83
C LEU A 595 13.59 -2.07 41.51
N LEU A 596 14.62 -1.66 40.76
CA LEU A 596 15.84 -1.04 41.30
C LEU A 596 15.32 -0.02 42.28
N PRO A 597 15.64 -0.13 43.58
CA PRO A 597 14.99 0.65 44.61
C PRO A 597 15.06 2.05 44.12
N ALA A 598 13.92 2.56 43.67
CA ALA A 598 13.85 3.93 43.27
C ALA A 598 14.31 4.57 44.56
N ARG A 599 15.51 5.15 44.53
CA ARG A 599 15.73 6.37 45.24
C ARG A 599 14.73 7.31 44.57
N ARG A 600 13.41 7.08 44.82
CA ARG A 600 12.42 8.10 45.07
C ARG A 600 13.27 9.06 45.84
N ARG A 601 13.72 10.11 45.15
CA ARG A 601 14.52 11.14 45.78
C ARG A 601 13.53 11.66 46.78
N ALA A 602 13.50 11.03 47.97
CA ALA A 602 12.68 11.45 49.06
C ALA A 602 13.04 12.90 49.16
N ASP A 603 12.01 13.73 49.01
CA ASP A 603 12.16 15.16 48.98
C ASP A 603 13.17 15.53 50.06
N ALA A 604 14.11 16.41 49.74
CA ALA A 604 15.21 16.70 50.66
C ALA A 604 14.68 17.11 52.05
N TRP A 605 13.49 17.71 52.09
CA TRP A 605 12.65 17.90 53.27
C TRP A 605 12.25 16.59 54.01
N ALA A 606 11.66 15.62 53.30
CA ALA A 606 11.23 14.33 53.86
C ALA A 606 12.41 13.52 54.40
N ARG A 607 13.59 13.60 53.76
CA ARG A 607 14.83 12.98 54.27
C ARG A 607 15.27 13.60 55.59
N LEU A 608 15.09 14.91 55.77
CA LEU A 608 15.42 15.58 57.03
C LEU A 608 14.48 15.15 58.14
N LEU A 609 13.16 15.08 57.89
CA LEU A 609 12.18 14.60 58.86
C LEU A 609 12.45 13.13 59.24
N GLN A 610 12.78 12.27 58.29
CA GLN A 610 13.14 10.87 58.57
C GLN A 610 14.45 10.75 59.35
N ARG A 611 15.47 11.58 59.05
CA ARG A 611 16.71 11.62 59.83
C ARG A 611 16.46 12.06 61.27
N ALA A 612 15.60 13.06 61.46
CA ALA A 612 15.16 13.51 62.78
C ALA A 612 14.44 12.40 63.55
N ALA A 613 13.47 11.73 62.93
CA ALA A 613 12.73 10.61 63.52
C ALA A 613 13.66 9.44 63.91
N ARG A 614 14.63 9.07 63.05
CA ARG A 614 15.63 8.03 63.37
C ARG A 614 16.55 8.43 64.52
N ARG A 615 16.93 9.71 64.59
CA ARG A 615 17.77 10.22 65.68
C ARG A 615 17.01 10.22 67.01
N ALA A 616 15.73 10.58 67.00
CA ALA A 616 14.84 10.47 68.15
C ALA A 616 14.61 8.99 68.57
N ALA A 617 14.40 8.08 67.61
CA ALA A 617 14.21 6.65 67.87
C ALA A 617 15.46 5.98 68.48
N ARG A 618 16.67 6.37 68.03
CA ARG A 618 17.92 5.90 68.65
C ARG A 618 18.03 6.30 70.12
N ALA A 619 17.40 7.41 70.49
CA ALA A 619 17.38 7.92 71.85
C ALA A 619 16.15 7.47 72.66
N GLY A 620 15.37 6.51 72.16
CA GLY A 620 14.27 5.88 72.90
C GLY A 620 12.87 6.47 72.64
N VAL A 621 12.73 7.45 71.75
CA VAL A 621 11.43 8.05 71.41
C VAL A 621 10.84 7.35 70.19
N ALA A 622 9.75 6.61 70.38
CA ALA A 622 9.07 5.90 69.30
C ALA A 622 8.55 6.90 68.24
N PRO A 623 8.88 6.72 66.94
CA PRO A 623 8.44 7.63 65.91
C PRO A 623 6.92 7.51 65.69
N PRO A 624 6.16 8.61 65.74
CA PRO A 624 4.71 8.58 65.62
C PRO A 624 4.25 8.21 64.21
N ARG A 625 3.05 7.63 64.11
CA ARG A 625 2.38 7.31 62.86
C ARG A 625 1.00 8.00 62.85
N PRO A 626 0.73 8.95 61.93
CA PRO A 626 1.59 9.39 60.82
C PRO A 626 2.78 10.28 61.26
N LEU A 627 3.90 10.20 60.52
CA LEU A 627 5.12 10.96 60.82
C LEU A 627 5.00 12.41 60.30
N THR A 628 4.65 13.34 61.19
CA THR A 628 4.63 14.79 60.93
C THR A 628 5.58 15.52 61.87
N PRO A 629 6.08 16.72 61.52
CA PRO A 629 6.94 17.50 62.42
C PRO A 629 6.29 17.77 63.78
N ARG A 630 4.98 18.08 63.79
CA ARG A 630 4.22 18.30 65.03
C ARG A 630 4.01 17.03 65.86
N ALA A 631 3.68 15.91 65.23
CA ALA A 631 3.52 14.66 65.95
C ALA A 631 4.86 14.21 66.57
N LEU A 632 5.97 14.39 65.85
CA LEU A 632 7.30 14.08 66.36
C LEU A 632 7.71 15.03 67.50
N ALA A 633 7.32 16.31 67.43
CA ALA A 633 7.53 17.26 68.51
C ALA A 633 6.75 16.86 69.77
N ALA A 634 5.49 16.47 69.64
CA ALA A 634 4.66 16.00 70.76
C ALA A 634 5.24 14.73 71.42
N ALA A 635 5.72 13.77 70.61
CA ALA A 635 6.38 12.57 71.12
C ALA A 635 7.69 12.89 71.88
N LEU A 636 8.43 13.92 71.45
CA LEU A 636 9.64 14.38 72.13
C LEU A 636 9.34 15.18 73.41
N GLU A 637 8.19 15.85 73.50
CA GLU A 637 7.74 16.53 74.72
C GLU A 637 7.34 15.55 75.83
N GLN A 638 6.77 14.40 75.45
CA GLN A 638 6.36 13.33 76.36
C GLN A 638 7.51 12.40 76.78
N ALA A 639 8.72 12.56 76.22
CA ALA A 639 9.86 11.71 76.51
C ALA A 639 10.50 12.04 77.88
N HIS A 640 10.42 11.11 78.83
CA HIS A 640 11.06 11.22 80.14
C HIS A 640 12.59 11.09 80.00
N GLY A 641 13.34 12.16 80.32
CA GLY A 641 14.81 12.19 80.25
C GLY A 641 15.43 13.26 79.34
N LEU A 642 14.62 14.14 78.74
CA LEU A 642 15.07 15.32 78.00
C LEU A 642 14.98 16.59 78.86
N GLU A 643 16.11 17.29 79.01
CA GLU A 643 16.18 18.64 79.58
C GLU A 643 15.15 19.59 78.92
N PRO A 644 14.51 20.51 79.67
CA PRO A 644 13.54 21.46 79.11
C PRO A 644 14.10 22.27 77.93
N ALA A 645 15.37 22.68 78.01
CA ALA A 645 16.07 23.40 76.93
C ALA A 645 16.22 22.53 75.65
N ALA A 646 16.43 21.23 75.81
CA ALA A 646 16.54 20.29 74.70
C ALA A 646 15.19 20.09 74.00
N ARG A 647 14.08 20.01 74.76
CA ARG A 647 12.72 19.92 74.20
C ARG A 647 12.35 21.16 73.38
N ALA A 648 12.67 22.35 73.90
CA ALA A 648 12.45 23.61 73.18
C ALA A 648 13.25 23.67 71.86
N ALA A 649 14.51 23.24 71.86
CA ALA A 649 15.35 23.22 70.66
C ALA A 649 14.83 22.26 69.57
N TRP A 650 14.35 21.08 69.96
CA TRP A 650 13.73 20.12 69.03
C TRP A 650 12.41 20.63 68.45
N ARG A 651 11.55 21.20 69.29
CA ARG A 651 10.27 21.78 68.87
C ARG A 651 10.48 22.94 67.89
N ALA A 652 11.40 23.86 68.20
CA ALA A 652 11.73 24.98 67.32
C ALA A 652 12.24 24.50 65.94
N TRP A 653 13.12 23.50 65.92
CA TRP A 653 13.65 22.93 64.68
C TRP A 653 12.56 22.24 63.84
N LEU A 654 11.64 21.50 64.48
CA LEU A 654 10.54 20.81 63.78
C LEU A 654 9.49 21.79 63.23
N LEU A 655 9.20 22.88 63.94
CA LEU A 655 8.31 23.94 63.45
C LEU A 655 8.95 24.74 62.31
N GLU A 656 10.26 25.01 62.37
CA GLU A 656 11.01 25.64 61.28
C GLU A 656 11.04 24.75 60.03
N LEU A 657 11.18 23.43 60.21
CA LEU A 657 11.06 22.45 59.13
C LEU A 657 9.64 22.46 58.52
N GLU A 658 8.59 22.56 59.33
CA GLU A 658 7.20 22.65 58.86
C GLU A 658 6.94 23.95 58.09
N ALA A 659 7.37 25.09 58.62
CA ALA A 659 7.23 26.41 57.99
C ALA A 659 7.89 26.45 56.60
N LEU A 660 9.07 25.83 56.43
CA LEU A 660 9.71 25.74 55.12
C LEU A 660 8.89 25.07 54.02
N ARG A 661 7.92 24.23 54.39
CA ARG A 661 7.05 23.53 53.43
C ARG A 661 5.71 24.22 53.24
N TYR A 662 5.14 24.79 54.30
CA TYR A 662 3.75 25.23 54.34
C TYR A 662 3.56 26.74 54.50
N ASP A 663 4.61 27.51 54.82
CA ASP A 663 4.52 28.97 54.95
C ASP A 663 4.59 29.65 53.57
N PRO A 664 3.52 30.36 53.15
CA PRO A 664 3.50 31.11 51.90
C PRO A 664 4.46 32.31 51.89
N ALA A 665 4.81 32.87 53.05
CA ALA A 665 5.67 34.04 53.20
C ALA A 665 7.17 33.70 53.10
N MET A 666 7.55 32.42 53.23
CA MET A 666 8.91 31.95 53.00
C MET A 666 9.21 31.92 51.49
N ASN A 667 9.96 32.93 51.04
CA ASN A 667 10.36 33.20 49.65
C ASN A 667 10.97 31.95 48.96
N GLU A 668 10.81 31.79 47.63
CA GLU A 668 11.33 30.64 46.85
C GLU A 668 12.83 30.39 47.08
N ALA A 669 13.60 31.46 47.33
CA ALA A 669 15.02 31.42 47.67
C ALA A 669 15.32 30.75 49.04
N ALA A 670 14.40 30.80 50.00
CA ALA A 670 14.51 30.14 51.31
C ALA A 670 14.21 28.63 51.25
N ARG A 671 13.50 28.16 50.21
CA ARG A 671 13.30 26.72 49.94
C ARG A 671 14.49 26.08 49.20
N SER A 672 15.55 26.85 48.95
CA SER A 672 16.77 26.39 48.28
C SER A 672 17.54 25.34 49.09
N ASP A 673 18.38 24.56 48.40
CA ASP A 673 19.30 23.57 48.97
C ASP A 673 20.17 24.13 50.12
N ARG A 674 20.35 25.45 50.23
CA ARG A 674 21.20 26.10 51.25
C ARG A 674 20.52 26.12 52.63
N ALA A 675 19.23 26.47 52.70
CA ALA A 675 18.47 26.49 53.96
C ALA A 675 18.26 25.07 54.51
N GLN A 676 17.97 24.10 53.62
CA GLN A 676 17.86 22.70 54.00
C GLN A 676 19.19 22.12 54.50
N ARG A 677 20.33 22.52 53.89
CA ARG A 677 21.67 22.17 54.40
C ARG A 677 21.99 22.83 55.75
N ALA A 678 21.46 24.01 56.05
CA ALA A 678 21.62 24.66 57.35
C ALA A 678 20.82 23.93 58.45
N LEU A 679 19.56 23.57 58.19
CA LEU A 679 18.76 22.73 59.08
C LEU A 679 19.34 21.33 59.28
N ALA A 680 19.90 20.73 58.22
CA ALA A 680 20.61 19.45 58.32
C ALA A 680 21.80 19.52 59.28
N ARG A 681 22.57 20.62 59.24
CA ARG A 681 23.70 20.85 60.14
C ARG A 681 23.24 21.09 61.58
N ARG A 682 22.16 21.82 61.78
CA ARG A 682 21.57 22.06 63.12
C ARG A 682 20.99 20.79 63.74
N LEU A 683 20.39 19.90 62.94
CA LEU A 683 19.89 18.60 63.40
C LEU A 683 20.98 17.75 64.07
N ALA A 684 22.21 17.79 63.55
CA ALA A 684 23.34 17.05 64.12
C ALA A 684 23.77 17.57 65.52
N ARG A 685 23.47 18.84 65.81
CA ARG A 685 23.83 19.54 67.05
C ARG A 685 22.71 19.56 68.09
N LEU A 686 21.54 19.01 67.77
CA LEU A 686 20.44 18.93 68.73
C LEU A 686 20.78 17.92 69.86
N PRO A 687 20.61 18.30 71.14
CA PRO A 687 20.83 17.44 72.30
C PRO A 687 19.89 16.23 72.29
N LEU A 688 20.37 15.07 72.73
CA LEU A 688 19.60 13.82 72.76
C LEU A 688 19.39 13.34 74.20
N PRO A 689 18.28 12.61 74.48
CA PRO A 689 18.14 11.90 75.74
C PRO A 689 19.22 10.81 75.88
N ALA A 690 19.80 10.69 77.07
CA ALA A 690 20.73 9.62 77.40
C ALA A 690 19.98 8.28 77.54
N ARG A 691 20.49 7.22 76.91
CA ARG A 691 19.95 5.86 77.04
C ARG A 691 20.23 5.32 78.45
N LYS A 692 19.20 4.88 79.20
CA LYS A 692 19.36 3.79 80.17
C LYS A 692 19.26 2.47 79.41
N ALA A 693 20.33 1.68 79.43
CA ALA A 693 20.36 0.35 78.84
C ALA A 693 19.56 -0.62 79.73
N GLN A 694 18.50 -1.20 79.19
CA GLN A 694 17.96 -2.46 79.69
C GLN A 694 17.94 -3.45 78.53
N ALA A 695 18.62 -4.56 78.75
CA ALA A 695 18.75 -5.68 77.83
C ALA A 695 17.44 -6.48 77.80
N ALA A 696 16.97 -6.79 76.60
CA ALA A 696 16.02 -7.88 76.38
C ALA A 696 16.38 -8.53 75.05
N ALA A 697 16.98 -9.72 75.17
CA ALA A 697 17.06 -10.71 74.12
C ALA A 697 15.67 -11.31 73.84
N VAL A 698 15.57 -12.08 72.75
CA VAL A 698 14.40 -12.84 72.29
C VAL A 698 13.43 -12.06 71.38
N GLY A 699 13.77 -12.03 70.09
CA GLY A 699 12.87 -11.52 69.05
C GLY A 699 13.34 -11.73 67.61
N LEU A 700 14.23 -12.70 67.37
CA LEU A 700 14.87 -12.89 66.05
C LEU A 700 14.59 -14.25 65.38
N LEU A 701 13.70 -15.09 65.92
CA LEU A 701 13.44 -16.44 65.35
C LEU A 701 12.02 -16.69 64.84
N LEU A 702 11.14 -15.68 64.74
CA LEU A 702 9.76 -15.86 64.24
C LEU A 702 9.38 -15.00 63.01
N ALA A 703 10.32 -14.26 62.42
CA ALA A 703 10.04 -13.32 61.32
C ALA A 703 10.43 -13.82 59.91
N LEU A 704 10.74 -15.12 59.74
CA LEU A 704 11.25 -15.67 58.47
C LEU A 704 10.34 -16.72 57.79
N ALA A 705 9.10 -16.93 58.25
CA ALA A 705 8.20 -17.95 57.69
C ALA A 705 6.90 -17.43 57.01
N GLY A 706 6.73 -16.11 56.83
CA GLY A 706 5.47 -15.53 56.32
C GLY A 706 5.49 -14.94 54.90
N ALA A 707 6.57 -15.11 54.13
CA ALA A 707 6.80 -14.34 52.91
C ALA A 707 6.73 -15.16 51.60
N LEU A 708 5.90 -16.21 51.54
CA LEU A 708 5.69 -17.03 50.34
C LEU A 708 4.22 -17.44 50.17
N THR A 709 3.34 -16.47 49.93
CA THR A 709 2.03 -16.69 49.29
C THR A 709 1.75 -15.51 48.35
N PRO A 710 1.59 -15.71 47.03
CA PRO A 710 1.16 -14.64 46.14
C PRO A 710 -0.33 -14.31 46.39
N PRO A 711 -0.78 -13.06 46.22
CA PRO A 711 -2.19 -12.73 46.26
C PRO A 711 -2.89 -13.36 45.04
N ALA A 712 -4.03 -14.03 45.30
CA ALA A 712 -4.93 -14.49 44.26
C ALA A 712 -5.39 -13.30 43.42
N ALA A 713 -5.24 -13.40 42.10
CA ALA A 713 -5.72 -12.42 41.16
C ALA A 713 -7.26 -12.42 41.17
N GLU A 714 -7.87 -11.30 41.53
CA GLU A 714 -9.26 -11.02 41.23
C GLU A 714 -9.46 -11.05 39.71
N ALA A 715 -10.26 -12.01 39.25
CA ALA A 715 -10.75 -12.05 37.89
C ALA A 715 -11.57 -10.78 37.62
N GLN A 716 -11.11 -9.96 36.67
CA GLN A 716 -11.91 -8.86 36.13
C GLN A 716 -13.16 -9.47 35.45
N PRO A 717 -14.37 -8.91 35.68
CA PRO A 717 -15.55 -9.36 34.97
C PRO A 717 -15.39 -9.09 33.48
N HIS A 718 -15.41 -10.14 32.66
CA HIS A 718 -15.58 -10.00 31.22
C HIS A 718 -16.91 -9.30 30.94
N PRO A 719 -16.97 -8.35 29.99
CA PRO A 719 -18.24 -7.73 29.61
C PRO A 719 -19.21 -8.83 29.16
N ALA A 720 -20.45 -8.75 29.65
CA ALA A 720 -21.51 -9.71 29.34
C ALA A 720 -21.60 -9.92 27.83
N ARG A 721 -21.35 -11.14 27.38
CA ARG A 721 -21.57 -11.55 25.99
C ARG A 721 -23.08 -11.56 25.77
N THR A 722 -23.58 -10.71 24.87
CA THR A 722 -24.97 -10.77 24.41
C THR A 722 -25.17 -12.07 23.63
N THR A 723 -25.93 -13.01 24.19
CA THR A 723 -26.35 -14.25 23.52
C THR A 723 -27.78 -14.11 22.99
N TYR A 724 -28.21 -15.03 22.13
CA TYR A 724 -29.60 -15.08 21.66
C TYR A 724 -30.59 -15.65 22.69
N ALA A 725 -30.16 -15.95 23.92
CA ALA A 725 -30.98 -16.51 24.98
C ALA A 725 -32.25 -15.69 25.29
N ASP A 726 -32.13 -14.36 25.30
CA ASP A 726 -33.24 -13.44 25.63
C ASP A 726 -33.98 -12.92 24.38
N HIS A 727 -33.64 -13.41 23.18
CA HIS A 727 -34.19 -12.88 21.92
C HIS A 727 -35.48 -13.61 21.52
N ALA A 728 -36.63 -12.93 21.61
CA ALA A 728 -37.95 -13.53 21.35
C ALA A 728 -38.06 -14.20 19.96
N ALA A 729 -37.49 -13.60 18.92
CA ALA A 729 -37.50 -14.17 17.57
C ALA A 729 -36.57 -15.39 17.44
N ALA A 730 -35.49 -15.46 18.23
CA ALA A 730 -34.60 -16.63 18.24
C ALA A 730 -35.29 -17.82 18.92
N ARG A 731 -36.00 -17.57 20.02
CA ARG A 731 -36.80 -18.59 20.71
C ARG A 731 -37.91 -19.14 19.81
N ALA A 732 -38.67 -18.27 19.15
CA ALA A 732 -39.72 -18.68 18.23
C ALA A 732 -39.19 -19.49 17.03
N LEU A 733 -38.03 -19.09 16.48
CA LEU A 733 -37.37 -19.84 15.41
C LEU A 733 -36.90 -21.23 15.90
N ALA A 734 -36.33 -21.30 17.10
CA ALA A 734 -35.87 -22.56 17.68
C ALA A 734 -37.05 -23.54 17.92
N GLU A 735 -38.15 -23.05 18.48
CA GLU A 735 -39.37 -23.84 18.69
C GLU A 735 -39.97 -24.33 17.37
N ALA A 736 -39.96 -23.50 16.32
CA ALA A 736 -40.41 -23.90 14.99
C ALA A 736 -39.52 -24.99 14.37
N ILE A 737 -38.20 -24.93 14.59
CA ILE A 737 -37.26 -25.97 14.14
C ILE A 737 -37.49 -27.28 14.90
N ASP A 738 -37.57 -27.22 16.24
CA ASP A 738 -37.81 -28.40 17.07
C ASP A 738 -39.13 -29.08 16.70
N ALA A 739 -40.21 -28.31 16.50
CA ALA A 739 -41.51 -28.84 16.08
C ALA A 739 -41.47 -29.46 14.67
N ALA A 740 -40.78 -28.81 13.72
CA ALA A 740 -40.71 -29.29 12.34
C ALA A 740 -39.80 -30.52 12.16
N GLU A 741 -38.86 -30.76 13.08
CA GLU A 741 -37.98 -31.93 13.11
C GLU A 741 -38.47 -33.03 14.06
N GLY A 742 -39.47 -32.78 14.91
CA GLY A 742 -39.94 -33.72 15.93
C GLY A 742 -38.94 -33.90 17.08
N TRP A 743 -38.26 -32.83 17.48
CA TRP A 743 -37.25 -32.83 18.54
C TRP A 743 -37.83 -32.40 19.90
N ASP A 744 -38.43 -33.34 20.61
CA ASP A 744 -39.08 -33.10 21.90
C ASP A 744 -38.09 -32.76 23.05
N ASP A 745 -36.80 -33.02 22.85
CA ASP A 745 -35.72 -32.72 23.79
C ASP A 745 -35.29 -31.24 23.79
N GLY A 746 -35.88 -30.41 22.93
CA GLY A 746 -35.57 -28.98 22.85
C GLY A 746 -34.16 -28.70 22.30
N TRP A 747 -33.66 -29.56 21.42
CA TRP A 747 -32.30 -29.49 20.87
C TRP A 747 -31.98 -28.14 20.21
N ALA A 748 -32.85 -27.64 19.31
CA ALA A 748 -32.65 -26.35 18.66
C ALA A 748 -32.73 -25.22 19.68
N ARG A 749 -33.67 -25.28 20.64
CA ARG A 749 -33.80 -24.30 21.73
C ARG A 749 -32.53 -24.20 22.58
N HIS A 750 -31.93 -25.33 22.94
CA HIS A 750 -30.70 -25.39 23.72
C HIS A 750 -29.52 -24.71 23.00
N TRP A 751 -29.33 -24.99 21.71
CA TRP A 751 -28.19 -24.47 20.95
C TRP A 751 -28.37 -23.03 20.49
N LEU A 752 -29.57 -22.63 20.05
CA LEU A 752 -29.83 -21.23 19.67
C LEU A 752 -29.69 -20.28 20.87
N ALA A 753 -30.03 -20.71 22.09
CA ALA A 753 -29.79 -19.89 23.29
C ALA A 753 -28.30 -19.59 23.56
N GLN A 754 -27.40 -20.47 23.09
CA GLN A 754 -25.95 -20.33 23.24
C GLN A 754 -25.26 -19.62 22.07
N ALA A 755 -25.98 -19.43 20.96
CA ALA A 755 -25.47 -18.72 19.81
C ALA A 755 -25.22 -17.24 20.13
N GLN A 756 -24.17 -16.69 19.54
CA GLN A 756 -23.77 -15.29 19.69
C GLN A 756 -23.88 -14.57 18.34
N PRO A 757 -24.32 -13.30 18.32
CA PRO A 757 -24.33 -12.51 17.09
C PRO A 757 -22.92 -12.33 16.51
N ASP A 758 -22.72 -12.75 15.25
CA ASP A 758 -21.48 -12.55 14.49
C ASP A 758 -21.61 -11.34 13.56
N LEU A 759 -21.28 -10.18 14.11
CA LEU A 759 -21.34 -8.90 13.38
C LEU A 759 -20.39 -8.85 12.18
N ARG A 760 -19.30 -9.64 12.19
CA ARG A 760 -18.37 -9.70 11.04
C ARG A 760 -18.99 -10.48 9.90
N ALA A 761 -19.57 -11.64 10.19
CA ALA A 761 -20.28 -12.44 9.20
C ALA A 761 -21.46 -11.66 8.60
N ARG A 762 -22.22 -10.94 9.44
CA ARG A 762 -23.28 -10.02 9.00
C ARG A 762 -22.74 -8.95 8.04
N ALA A 763 -21.64 -8.28 8.39
CA ALA A 763 -21.05 -7.24 7.55
C ALA A 763 -20.51 -7.79 6.21
N LEU A 764 -19.93 -8.99 6.20
CA LEU A 764 -19.38 -9.62 4.99
C LEU A 764 -20.46 -10.09 4.01
N ASN A 765 -21.71 -10.25 4.46
CA ASN A 765 -22.86 -10.58 3.61
C ASN A 765 -23.56 -9.34 3.02
N VAL A 766 -23.06 -8.13 3.29
CA VAL A 766 -23.52 -6.91 2.61
C VAL A 766 -22.86 -6.85 1.22
N PRO A 767 -23.64 -6.67 0.13
CA PRO A 767 -23.06 -6.62 -1.20
C PRO A 767 -22.19 -5.37 -1.36
N PRO A 768 -21.10 -5.43 -2.16
CA PRO A 768 -20.29 -4.26 -2.44
C PRO A 768 -21.11 -3.19 -3.17
N PRO A 769 -20.75 -1.90 -3.03
CA PRO A 769 -21.46 -0.83 -3.73
C PRO A 769 -21.40 -1.05 -5.25
N PRO A 770 -22.46 -0.69 -6.00
CA PRO A 770 -22.62 -0.96 -7.44
C PRO A 770 -21.62 -0.25 -8.37
N THR A 771 -20.58 0.40 -7.83
CA THR A 771 -19.63 1.22 -8.58
C THR A 771 -18.43 0.44 -9.15
N ALA A 772 -18.26 -0.84 -8.81
CA ALA A 772 -17.20 -1.68 -9.37
C ALA A 772 -17.68 -2.37 -10.65
N TYR A 773 -17.18 -1.93 -11.81
CA TYR A 773 -17.42 -2.62 -13.07
C TYR A 773 -16.77 -4.02 -13.02
N PRO A 774 -17.47 -5.11 -13.40
CA PRO A 774 -16.92 -6.46 -13.32
C PRO A 774 -15.63 -6.61 -14.16
N ASN A 775 -14.64 -7.32 -13.64
CA ASN A 775 -13.34 -7.52 -14.31
C ASN A 775 -12.87 -8.97 -14.18
N TRP A 776 -12.94 -9.72 -15.27
CA TRP A 776 -12.64 -11.14 -15.32
C TRP A 776 -11.15 -11.41 -15.18
N ALA A 777 -10.29 -10.66 -15.88
CA ALA A 777 -8.84 -10.78 -15.72
C ALA A 777 -8.40 -10.61 -14.25
N ALA A 778 -8.95 -9.61 -13.54
CA ALA A 778 -8.68 -9.40 -12.12
C ALA A 778 -9.25 -10.52 -11.23
N TYR A 779 -10.46 -11.00 -11.51
CA TYR A 779 -11.06 -12.11 -10.77
C TYR A 779 -10.26 -13.42 -10.95
N ARG A 780 -9.94 -13.76 -12.19
CA ARG A 780 -9.13 -14.91 -12.60
C ARG A 780 -7.78 -14.94 -11.89
N ALA A 781 -7.08 -13.81 -11.84
CA ALA A 781 -5.74 -13.70 -11.23
C ALA A 781 -5.71 -14.00 -9.72
N ARG A 782 -6.86 -13.98 -9.03
CA ARG A 782 -6.96 -14.37 -7.61
C ARG A 782 -6.85 -15.87 -7.39
N PHE A 783 -7.27 -16.67 -8.37
CA PHE A 783 -7.37 -18.11 -8.27
C PHE A 783 -6.33 -18.81 -9.13
N VAL A 784 -6.17 -18.38 -10.38
CA VAL A 784 -5.22 -18.97 -11.33
C VAL A 784 -3.85 -18.30 -11.16
N GLU A 785 -3.17 -18.66 -10.08
CA GLU A 785 -1.85 -18.12 -9.71
C GLU A 785 -0.87 -19.25 -9.31
N PRO A 786 0.46 -19.00 -9.37
CA PRO A 786 1.46 -20.07 -9.24
C PRO A 786 1.40 -20.90 -7.94
N ARG A 787 1.09 -20.31 -6.78
CA ARG A 787 1.04 -21.04 -5.50
C ARG A 787 -0.12 -22.03 -5.46
N ARG A 788 -1.32 -21.61 -5.88
CA ARG A 788 -2.51 -22.46 -5.99
C ARG A 788 -2.35 -23.54 -7.05
N ILE A 789 -1.71 -23.24 -8.18
CA ILE A 789 -1.40 -24.26 -9.19
C ILE A 789 -0.44 -25.31 -8.61
N ALA A 790 0.65 -24.88 -7.97
CA ALA A 790 1.62 -25.79 -7.37
C ALA A 790 1.01 -26.63 -6.22
N ALA A 791 0.13 -26.04 -5.41
CA ALA A 791 -0.62 -26.78 -4.38
C ALA A 791 -1.60 -27.78 -4.99
N GLY A 792 -2.24 -27.41 -6.10
CA GLY A 792 -3.15 -28.29 -6.83
C GLY A 792 -2.46 -29.49 -7.43
N VAL A 793 -1.27 -29.32 -7.99
CA VAL A 793 -0.46 -30.45 -8.49
C VAL A 793 -0.16 -31.43 -7.35
N ARG A 794 0.30 -30.93 -6.19
CA ARG A 794 0.56 -31.78 -5.02
C ARG A 794 -0.69 -32.49 -4.51
N PHE A 795 -1.82 -31.79 -4.46
CA PHE A 795 -3.10 -32.36 -4.05
C PHE A 795 -3.55 -33.46 -5.02
N TRP A 796 -3.47 -33.19 -6.33
CA TRP A 796 -3.82 -34.17 -7.36
C TRP A 796 -2.92 -35.41 -7.25
N ASP A 797 -1.60 -35.23 -7.14
CA ASP A 797 -0.66 -36.34 -7.01
C ASP A 797 -0.93 -37.17 -5.75
N ALA A 798 -1.23 -36.53 -4.62
CA ALA A 798 -1.53 -37.21 -3.36
C ALA A 798 -2.85 -37.99 -3.37
N HIS A 799 -3.82 -37.58 -4.20
CA HIS A 799 -5.17 -38.15 -4.23
C HIS A 799 -5.59 -38.65 -5.62
N ALA A 800 -4.61 -39.02 -6.45
CA ALA A 800 -4.84 -39.39 -7.85
C ALA A 800 -5.83 -40.55 -8.00
N GLU A 801 -5.75 -41.55 -7.12
CA GLU A 801 -6.65 -42.71 -7.13
C GLU A 801 -8.09 -42.33 -6.79
N ALA A 802 -8.29 -41.51 -5.75
CA ALA A 802 -9.61 -41.02 -5.36
C ALA A 802 -10.23 -40.16 -6.48
N LEU A 803 -9.44 -39.27 -7.09
CA LEU A 803 -9.88 -38.44 -8.22
C LEU A 803 -10.27 -39.30 -9.43
N ALA A 804 -9.47 -40.30 -9.79
CA ALA A 804 -9.77 -41.21 -10.88
C ALA A 804 -11.04 -42.04 -10.61
N ARG A 805 -11.24 -42.51 -9.38
CA ARG A 805 -12.45 -43.23 -8.97
C ARG A 805 -13.69 -42.33 -9.02
N ALA A 806 -13.56 -41.07 -8.59
CA ALA A 806 -14.65 -40.09 -8.64
C ALA A 806 -15.04 -39.78 -10.09
N GLU A 807 -14.04 -39.61 -10.97
CA GLU A 807 -14.25 -39.40 -12.39
C GLU A 807 -14.94 -40.60 -13.05
N ALA A 808 -14.48 -41.83 -12.77
CA ALA A 808 -15.09 -43.05 -13.30
C ALA A 808 -16.54 -43.24 -12.83
N ARG A 809 -16.83 -42.96 -11.56
CA ARG A 809 -18.16 -43.13 -10.94
C ARG A 809 -19.13 -42.05 -11.40
N TYR A 810 -18.76 -40.77 -11.30
CA TYR A 810 -19.66 -39.64 -11.49
C TYR A 810 -19.53 -38.97 -12.86
N GLY A 811 -18.50 -39.28 -13.65
CA GLY A 811 -18.25 -38.66 -14.96
C GLY A 811 -17.74 -37.21 -14.88
N VAL A 812 -17.34 -36.74 -13.70
CA VAL A 812 -16.79 -35.41 -13.45
C VAL A 812 -15.27 -35.47 -13.54
N PRO A 813 -14.62 -34.75 -14.46
CA PRO A 813 -13.18 -34.77 -14.62
C PRO A 813 -12.44 -34.37 -13.34
N ALA A 814 -11.33 -35.06 -13.05
CA ALA A 814 -10.48 -34.74 -11.91
C ALA A 814 -10.04 -33.27 -11.88
N ALA A 815 -9.74 -32.68 -13.06
CA ALA A 815 -9.39 -31.26 -13.18
C ALA A 815 -10.47 -30.32 -12.61
N VAL A 816 -11.74 -30.67 -12.79
CA VAL A 816 -12.88 -29.87 -12.31
C VAL A 816 -12.99 -29.96 -10.79
N ILE A 817 -12.86 -31.17 -10.23
CA ILE A 817 -12.90 -31.40 -8.78
C ILE A 817 -11.75 -30.65 -8.09
N VAL A 818 -10.54 -30.77 -8.64
CA VAL A 818 -9.35 -30.04 -8.17
C VAL A 818 -9.55 -28.54 -8.31
N GLY A 819 -10.13 -28.06 -9.41
CA GLY A 819 -10.47 -26.66 -9.60
C GLY A 819 -11.40 -26.13 -8.49
N ILE A 820 -12.46 -26.86 -8.13
CA ILE A 820 -13.38 -26.48 -7.06
C ILE A 820 -12.67 -26.42 -5.71
N LEU A 821 -12.02 -27.51 -5.29
CA LEU A 821 -11.33 -27.56 -3.99
C LEU A 821 -10.20 -26.52 -3.90
N GLY A 822 -9.57 -26.24 -5.04
CA GLY A 822 -8.60 -25.17 -5.19
C GLY A 822 -9.22 -23.81 -4.97
N VAL A 823 -10.33 -23.46 -5.64
CA VAL A 823 -11.00 -22.16 -5.50
C VAL A 823 -11.60 -21.97 -4.09
N GLU A 824 -12.26 -22.98 -3.55
CA GLU A 824 -13.00 -22.89 -2.29
C GLU A 824 -12.10 -22.72 -1.07
N THR A 825 -11.09 -23.60 -0.92
CA THR A 825 -10.34 -23.70 0.34
C THR A 825 -8.83 -23.72 0.17
N LEU A 826 -8.32 -23.55 -1.06
CA LEU A 826 -6.90 -23.76 -1.37
C LEU A 826 -6.47 -25.17 -0.92
N TYR A 827 -7.27 -26.18 -1.28
CA TYR A 827 -7.03 -27.58 -0.90
C TYR A 827 -6.90 -27.71 0.63
N GLY A 828 -7.91 -27.23 1.36
CA GLY A 828 -8.03 -27.40 2.82
C GLY A 828 -7.26 -26.42 3.69
N GLN A 829 -6.48 -25.49 3.12
CA GLN A 829 -5.70 -24.51 3.88
C GLN A 829 -6.58 -23.40 4.50
N HIS A 830 -7.76 -23.17 3.95
CA HIS A 830 -8.69 -22.11 4.35
C HIS A 830 -10.13 -22.63 4.50
N LEU A 831 -10.39 -23.39 5.56
CA LEU A 831 -11.72 -23.97 5.84
C LEU A 831 -12.73 -22.98 6.45
N GLY A 832 -12.24 -21.83 6.93
CA GLY A 832 -13.03 -20.86 7.70
C GLY A 832 -12.84 -21.03 9.21
N GLN A 833 -13.03 -19.94 9.95
CA GLN A 833 -12.74 -19.85 11.39
C GLN A 833 -13.94 -19.43 12.23
N HIS A 834 -15.08 -19.13 11.58
CA HIS A 834 -16.27 -18.69 12.27
C HIS A 834 -16.99 -19.88 12.89
N ARG A 835 -17.59 -19.71 14.08
CA ARG A 835 -18.50 -20.71 14.65
C ARG A 835 -19.73 -20.79 13.75
N THR A 836 -19.96 -21.93 13.11
CA THR A 836 -21.05 -22.07 12.13
C THR A 836 -22.41 -21.78 12.75
N LEU A 837 -22.62 -22.21 14.01
CA LEU A 837 -23.82 -21.89 14.79
C LEU A 837 -24.06 -20.37 14.90
N ASP A 838 -23.03 -19.60 15.24
CA ASP A 838 -23.13 -18.14 15.41
C ASP A 838 -23.44 -17.44 14.07
N VAL A 839 -22.78 -17.86 13.00
CA VAL A 839 -22.99 -17.30 11.65
C VAL A 839 -24.40 -17.57 11.16
N LEU A 840 -24.84 -18.83 11.16
CA LEU A 840 -26.15 -19.20 10.64
C LEU A 840 -27.28 -18.64 11.49
N ALA A 841 -27.14 -18.60 12.82
CA ALA A 841 -28.10 -17.94 13.71
C ALA A 841 -28.19 -16.44 13.39
N THR A 842 -27.05 -15.77 13.22
CA THR A 842 -27.00 -14.34 12.87
C THR A 842 -27.65 -14.06 11.53
N LEU A 843 -27.36 -14.86 10.50
CA LEU A 843 -27.92 -14.63 9.17
C LEU A 843 -29.39 -15.06 9.05
N ALA A 844 -29.86 -16.00 9.88
CA ALA A 844 -31.26 -16.40 9.95
C ALA A 844 -32.15 -15.35 10.67
N LEU A 845 -31.58 -14.64 11.66
CA LEU A 845 -32.31 -13.70 12.52
C LEU A 845 -32.09 -12.23 12.11
N ASP A 846 -30.86 -11.86 11.80
CA ASP A 846 -30.40 -10.47 11.67
C ASP A 846 -29.69 -10.21 10.31
N PHE A 847 -30.16 -10.86 9.24
CA PHE A 847 -29.59 -10.65 7.89
C PHE A 847 -29.57 -9.15 7.51
N PRO A 848 -28.51 -8.66 6.85
CA PRO A 848 -28.43 -7.26 6.44
C PRO A 848 -29.63 -6.85 5.55
N ARG A 849 -30.37 -5.84 6.00
CA ARG A 849 -31.54 -5.32 5.28
C ARG A 849 -31.16 -4.55 4.02
N GLU A 850 -29.91 -4.10 3.95
CA GLU A 850 -29.31 -3.39 2.83
C GLU A 850 -29.11 -4.28 1.60
N HIS A 851 -29.19 -5.61 1.76
CA HIS A 851 -29.04 -6.55 0.66
C HIS A 851 -30.32 -6.57 -0.22
N PRO A 852 -30.23 -6.44 -1.56
CA PRO A 852 -31.40 -6.38 -2.45
C PRO A 852 -32.35 -7.58 -2.38
N ARG A 853 -31.83 -8.73 -1.94
CA ARG A 853 -32.59 -9.99 -1.71
C ARG A 853 -32.67 -10.38 -0.23
N ALA A 854 -32.68 -9.42 0.69
CA ALA A 854 -32.56 -9.67 2.13
C ALA A 854 -33.56 -10.72 2.63
N GLU A 855 -34.84 -10.60 2.28
CA GLU A 855 -35.89 -11.52 2.71
C GLU A 855 -35.65 -12.96 2.22
N ALA A 856 -35.42 -13.13 0.91
CA ALA A 856 -35.15 -14.44 0.33
C ALA A 856 -33.87 -15.08 0.90
N ARG A 857 -32.83 -14.27 1.19
CA ARG A 857 -31.59 -14.76 1.81
C ARG A 857 -31.79 -15.14 3.26
N GLN A 858 -32.55 -14.36 4.02
CA GLN A 858 -32.87 -14.67 5.40
C GLN A 858 -33.67 -15.96 5.51
N ALA A 859 -34.65 -16.19 4.63
CA ALA A 859 -35.39 -17.46 4.55
C ALA A 859 -34.43 -18.63 4.26
N PHE A 860 -33.57 -18.49 3.25
CA PHE A 860 -32.54 -19.47 2.94
C PHE A 860 -31.64 -19.81 4.15
N PHE A 861 -31.17 -18.81 4.90
CA PHE A 861 -30.33 -19.07 6.07
C PHE A 861 -31.06 -19.71 7.25
N ARG A 862 -32.39 -19.56 7.35
CA ARG A 862 -33.20 -20.31 8.33
C ARG A 862 -33.22 -21.80 7.98
N ASP A 863 -33.37 -22.12 6.70
CA ASP A 863 -33.32 -23.51 6.22
C ASP A 863 -31.93 -24.12 6.42
N GLU A 864 -30.86 -23.34 6.17
CA GLU A 864 -29.49 -23.79 6.41
C GLU A 864 -29.15 -23.95 7.89
N LEU A 865 -29.67 -23.09 8.77
CA LEU A 865 -29.53 -23.26 10.23
C LEU A 865 -30.21 -24.55 10.69
N ARG A 866 -31.42 -24.83 10.18
CA ARG A 866 -32.13 -26.08 10.44
C ARG A 866 -31.32 -27.28 9.94
N ALA A 867 -30.86 -27.26 8.70
CA ALA A 867 -30.02 -28.32 8.13
C ALA A 867 -28.72 -28.53 8.93
N PHE A 868 -28.09 -27.46 9.39
CA PHE A 868 -26.89 -27.52 10.23
C PHE A 868 -27.15 -28.22 11.57
N LEU A 869 -28.26 -27.91 12.25
CA LEU A 869 -28.60 -28.57 13.51
C LEU A 869 -28.89 -30.06 13.30
N ARG A 870 -29.49 -30.45 12.17
CA ARG A 870 -29.70 -31.87 11.80
C ARG A 870 -28.37 -32.57 11.54
N LEU A 871 -27.46 -31.91 10.81
CA LEU A 871 -26.12 -32.41 10.52
C LEU A 871 -25.31 -32.62 11.80
N ALA A 872 -25.29 -31.62 12.69
CA ALA A 872 -24.59 -31.71 13.97
C ALA A 872 -25.17 -32.82 14.87
N ARG A 873 -26.51 -32.96 14.89
CA ARG A 873 -27.18 -34.02 15.66
C ARG A 873 -26.88 -35.41 15.13
N SER A 874 -26.95 -35.62 13.81
CA SER A 874 -26.70 -36.93 13.17
C SER A 874 -25.23 -37.36 13.20
N SER A 875 -24.30 -36.40 13.15
CA SER A 875 -22.85 -36.67 13.28
C SER A 875 -22.37 -36.88 14.71
N GLY A 876 -23.19 -36.54 15.72
CA GLY A 876 -22.80 -36.58 17.14
C GLY A 876 -21.80 -35.49 17.55
N VAL A 877 -21.53 -34.51 16.68
CA VAL A 877 -20.61 -33.40 16.97
C VAL A 877 -21.42 -32.17 17.40
N PRO A 878 -21.15 -31.59 18.59
CA PRO A 878 -21.96 -30.48 19.11
C PRO A 878 -21.86 -29.24 18.19
N PRO A 879 -22.98 -28.53 17.92
CA PRO A 879 -23.05 -27.36 17.05
C PRO A 879 -22.01 -26.24 17.29
N ASP A 880 -21.51 -26.08 18.51
CA ASP A 880 -20.51 -25.05 18.84
C ASP A 880 -19.06 -25.43 18.48
N ALA A 881 -18.78 -26.71 18.21
CA ALA A 881 -17.49 -27.22 17.77
C ALA A 881 -17.23 -26.99 16.27
N TRP A 882 -18.29 -26.79 15.48
CA TRP A 882 -18.18 -26.61 14.03
C TRP A 882 -17.56 -25.26 13.67
N ARG A 883 -16.71 -25.27 12.64
CA ARG A 883 -16.11 -24.07 12.05
C ARG A 883 -16.39 -24.02 10.56
N GLY A 884 -16.60 -22.81 10.04
CA GLY A 884 -16.90 -22.59 8.63
C GLY A 884 -16.64 -21.17 8.17
N SER A 885 -17.08 -20.86 6.95
CA SER A 885 -16.99 -19.52 6.38
C SER A 885 -17.93 -18.53 7.03
N PHE A 886 -17.75 -17.25 6.68
CA PHE A 886 -18.64 -16.16 7.07
C PHE A 886 -20.07 -16.29 6.52
N ALA A 887 -20.33 -17.24 5.64
CA ALA A 887 -21.66 -17.58 5.12
C ALA A 887 -22.18 -18.94 5.63
N GLY A 888 -21.43 -19.61 6.52
CA GLY A 888 -21.84 -20.89 7.11
C GLY A 888 -21.53 -22.12 6.25
N ALA A 889 -20.69 -21.97 5.23
CA ALA A 889 -20.22 -23.09 4.42
C ALA A 889 -19.11 -23.89 5.14
N LEU A 890 -19.08 -25.20 4.93
CA LEU A 890 -18.36 -26.18 5.74
C LEU A 890 -17.35 -27.00 4.93
N GLY A 891 -16.23 -27.32 5.57
CA GLY A 891 -15.26 -28.30 5.07
C GLY A 891 -14.48 -27.86 3.84
N TRP A 892 -13.71 -28.80 3.29
CA TRP A 892 -12.93 -28.67 2.06
C TRP A 892 -13.74 -28.19 0.86
N PRO A 893 -14.98 -28.68 0.64
CA PRO A 893 -15.79 -28.25 -0.50
C PRO A 893 -16.55 -26.95 -0.25
N GLN A 894 -16.52 -26.39 0.98
CA GLN A 894 -17.40 -25.27 1.37
C GLN A 894 -18.87 -25.58 1.05
N PHE A 895 -19.34 -26.76 1.44
CA PHE A 895 -20.74 -27.10 1.31
C PHE A 895 -21.58 -26.34 2.33
N MET A 896 -22.71 -25.81 1.89
CA MET A 896 -23.76 -25.42 2.81
C MET A 896 -24.28 -26.67 3.54
N PRO A 897 -24.76 -26.57 4.80
CA PRO A 897 -25.27 -27.70 5.55
C PRO A 897 -26.31 -28.55 4.80
N SER A 898 -27.20 -27.92 4.04
CA SER A 898 -28.17 -28.62 3.20
C SER A 898 -27.50 -29.46 2.11
N SER A 899 -26.50 -28.89 1.41
CA SER A 899 -25.70 -29.60 0.40
C SER A 899 -24.92 -30.77 1.00
N TRP A 900 -24.41 -30.63 2.23
CA TRP A 900 -23.77 -31.73 2.94
C TRP A 900 -24.74 -32.89 3.13
N LEU A 901 -25.92 -32.63 3.69
CA LEU A 901 -26.92 -33.67 3.93
C LEU A 901 -27.40 -34.34 2.63
N ALA A 902 -27.47 -33.60 1.52
CA ALA A 902 -28.04 -34.09 0.28
C ALA A 902 -27.02 -34.79 -0.65
N HIS A 903 -25.75 -34.38 -0.63
CA HIS A 903 -24.78 -34.76 -1.66
C HIS A 903 -23.46 -35.31 -1.13
N ALA A 904 -23.19 -35.16 0.16
CA ALA A 904 -21.97 -35.71 0.73
C ALA A 904 -22.01 -37.24 0.71
N VAL A 905 -20.86 -37.84 0.41
CA VAL A 905 -20.71 -39.30 0.31
C VAL A 905 -19.46 -39.73 1.06
N ASP A 906 -19.58 -40.87 1.74
CA ASP A 906 -18.45 -41.64 2.26
C ASP A 906 -17.73 -42.23 1.04
N PHE A 907 -16.54 -41.71 0.75
CA PHE A 907 -15.79 -42.01 -0.46
C PHE A 907 -14.45 -42.71 -0.19
N ASP A 908 -14.01 -42.76 1.07
CA ASP A 908 -12.93 -43.62 1.54
C ASP A 908 -13.43 -44.97 2.12
N GLY A 909 -14.72 -45.09 2.42
CA GLY A 909 -15.40 -46.33 2.81
C GLY A 909 -15.30 -46.65 4.30
N ASP A 910 -15.05 -45.65 5.16
CA ASP A 910 -14.87 -45.85 6.60
C ASP A 910 -16.20 -45.90 7.41
N GLY A 911 -17.34 -45.74 6.72
CA GLY A 911 -18.68 -45.74 7.30
C GLY A 911 -19.13 -44.37 7.83
N ARG A 912 -18.35 -43.31 7.62
CA ARG A 912 -18.63 -41.93 8.05
C ARG A 912 -18.42 -40.96 6.90
N ILE A 913 -19.02 -39.78 7.01
CA ILE A 913 -18.85 -38.71 6.03
C ILE A 913 -18.16 -37.55 6.72
N ASP A 914 -16.87 -37.32 6.42
CA ASP A 914 -16.07 -36.25 7.01
C ASP A 914 -15.43 -35.35 5.95
N LEU A 915 -16.17 -34.31 5.51
CA LEU A 915 -15.62 -33.32 4.58
C LEU A 915 -14.69 -32.28 5.23
N ILE A 916 -14.32 -32.43 6.51
CA ILE A 916 -13.34 -31.58 7.21
C ILE A 916 -11.99 -32.30 7.31
N GLY A 917 -12.00 -33.55 7.80
CA GLY A 917 -10.81 -34.38 7.98
C GLY A 917 -10.45 -35.28 6.80
N SER A 918 -11.43 -35.67 5.96
CA SER A 918 -11.19 -36.54 4.80
C SER A 918 -11.21 -35.76 3.47
N PRO A 919 -10.05 -35.53 2.83
CA PRO A 919 -10.02 -34.99 1.47
C PRO A 919 -10.61 -35.95 0.44
N VAL A 920 -10.67 -37.26 0.73
CA VAL A 920 -11.23 -38.28 -0.16
C VAL A 920 -12.75 -38.17 -0.21
N ASP A 921 -13.41 -38.02 0.95
CA ASP A 921 -14.85 -37.74 1.01
C ASP A 921 -15.20 -36.42 0.33
N ALA A 922 -14.35 -35.39 0.50
CA ALA A 922 -14.53 -34.12 -0.20
C ALA A 922 -14.49 -34.28 -1.73
N ILE A 923 -13.54 -35.07 -2.26
CA ILE A 923 -13.44 -35.39 -3.69
C ILE A 923 -14.71 -36.08 -4.20
N GLY A 924 -15.15 -37.14 -3.51
CA GLY A 924 -16.36 -37.88 -3.88
C GLY A 924 -17.62 -37.02 -3.82
N SER A 925 -17.72 -36.18 -2.78
CA SER A 925 -18.88 -35.32 -2.53
C SER A 925 -19.01 -34.19 -3.56
N VAL A 926 -17.89 -33.58 -3.98
CA VAL A 926 -17.90 -32.59 -5.08
C VAL A 926 -18.39 -33.23 -6.37
N ALA A 927 -17.89 -34.43 -6.69
CA ALA A 927 -18.30 -35.15 -7.89
C ALA A 927 -19.78 -35.57 -7.86
N SER A 928 -20.23 -36.10 -6.72
CA SER A 928 -21.64 -36.43 -6.44
C SER A 928 -22.56 -35.22 -6.61
N PHE A 929 -22.16 -34.07 -6.05
CA PHE A 929 -22.91 -32.82 -6.17
C PHE A 929 -23.06 -32.38 -7.63
N LEU A 930 -21.98 -32.35 -8.42
CA LEU A 930 -22.07 -31.93 -9.82
C LEU A 930 -22.91 -32.90 -10.65
N ALA A 931 -22.77 -34.22 -10.43
CA ALA A 931 -23.60 -35.22 -11.09
C ALA A 931 -25.10 -35.02 -10.77
N ALA A 932 -25.45 -34.78 -9.50
CA ALA A 932 -26.83 -34.48 -9.09
C ALA A 932 -27.37 -33.17 -9.68
N HIS A 933 -26.49 -32.23 -10.03
CA HIS A 933 -26.84 -30.93 -10.62
C HIS A 933 -26.74 -30.91 -12.15
N GLY A 934 -26.79 -32.09 -12.78
CA GLY A 934 -26.94 -32.23 -14.23
C GLY A 934 -25.63 -32.19 -15.00
N TRP A 935 -24.50 -32.52 -14.36
CA TRP A 935 -23.25 -32.77 -15.07
C TRP A 935 -23.38 -33.96 -16.02
N GLN A 936 -22.97 -33.76 -17.27
CA GLN A 936 -23.00 -34.73 -18.37
C GLN A 936 -21.60 -35.25 -18.66
N ARG A 937 -21.44 -36.57 -18.59
CA ARG A 937 -20.16 -37.25 -18.86
C ARG A 937 -19.69 -36.98 -20.29
N GLY A 938 -18.41 -36.64 -20.45
CA GLY A 938 -17.78 -36.46 -21.76
C GLY A 938 -18.17 -35.18 -22.51
N VAL A 939 -19.06 -34.36 -21.95
CA VAL A 939 -19.43 -33.06 -22.54
C VAL A 939 -18.48 -31.98 -22.01
N PRO A 940 -17.81 -31.19 -22.88
CA PRO A 940 -16.99 -30.06 -22.44
C PRO A 940 -17.83 -29.03 -21.69
N ALA A 941 -17.28 -28.45 -20.62
CA ALA A 941 -17.99 -27.42 -19.87
C ALA A 941 -18.16 -26.13 -20.70
N ARG A 942 -17.18 -25.77 -21.52
CA ARG A 942 -17.23 -24.57 -22.35
C ARG A 942 -16.56 -24.78 -23.71
N PHE A 943 -16.93 -23.95 -24.67
CA PHE A 943 -16.21 -23.78 -25.93
C PHE A 943 -15.79 -22.31 -26.13
N SER A 944 -14.76 -22.09 -26.94
CA SER A 944 -14.42 -20.75 -27.45
C SER A 944 -15.47 -20.29 -28.48
N VAL A 945 -15.57 -18.97 -28.67
CA VAL A 945 -16.52 -18.37 -29.61
C VAL A 945 -16.05 -16.99 -30.02
N THR A 946 -16.26 -16.64 -31.29
CA THR A 946 -16.27 -15.24 -31.72
C THR A 946 -17.74 -14.77 -31.70
N PRO A 947 -18.11 -13.80 -30.86
CA PRO A 947 -19.49 -13.33 -30.77
C PRO A 947 -19.92 -12.59 -32.06
N PRO A 948 -21.22 -12.50 -32.34
CA PRO A 948 -21.71 -11.74 -33.49
C PRO A 948 -21.39 -10.24 -33.36
N THR A 949 -21.10 -9.59 -34.49
CA THR A 949 -20.81 -8.16 -34.56
C THR A 949 -22.08 -7.29 -34.54
N HIS A 950 -23.24 -7.85 -34.91
CA HIS A 950 -24.51 -7.11 -34.96
C HIS A 950 -25.13 -6.96 -33.55
N PRO A 951 -25.35 -5.73 -33.03
CA PRO A 951 -25.77 -5.51 -31.64
C PRO A 951 -27.08 -6.20 -31.23
N GLN A 952 -28.06 -6.29 -32.15
CA GLN A 952 -29.35 -6.96 -31.86
C GLN A 952 -29.19 -8.48 -31.72
N ALA A 953 -28.34 -9.09 -32.55
CA ALA A 953 -28.06 -10.52 -32.49
C ALA A 953 -27.25 -10.86 -31.23
N LEU A 954 -26.25 -10.02 -30.90
CA LEU A 954 -25.50 -10.13 -29.65
C LEU A 954 -26.40 -9.98 -28.42
N GLY A 955 -27.29 -8.98 -28.40
CA GLY A 955 -28.26 -8.79 -27.31
C GLY A 955 -29.20 -9.98 -27.14
N THR A 956 -29.65 -10.59 -28.24
CA THR A 956 -30.49 -11.79 -28.22
C THR A 956 -29.76 -12.98 -27.60
N LEU A 957 -28.50 -13.21 -28.01
CA LEU A 957 -27.69 -14.30 -27.48
C LEU A 957 -27.31 -14.14 -26.00
N LEU A 958 -27.18 -12.90 -25.52
CA LEU A 958 -26.84 -12.59 -24.12
C LEU A 958 -28.04 -12.56 -23.18
N ALA A 959 -29.28 -12.46 -23.69
CA ALA A 959 -30.48 -12.32 -22.87
C ALA A 959 -30.71 -13.47 -21.86
N PRO A 960 -30.42 -14.75 -22.17
CA PRO A 960 -30.54 -15.85 -21.21
C PRO A 960 -29.43 -15.90 -20.14
N ASP A 961 -28.44 -15.00 -20.20
CA ASP A 961 -27.26 -14.95 -19.33
C ASP A 961 -26.48 -16.27 -19.34
N ILE A 962 -26.51 -17.05 -18.25
CA ILE A 962 -25.72 -18.29 -18.12
C ILE A 962 -26.55 -19.55 -18.47
N ARG A 963 -27.86 -19.41 -18.73
CA ARG A 963 -28.73 -20.57 -18.97
C ARG A 963 -28.56 -21.09 -20.41
N PRO A 964 -28.11 -22.35 -20.62
CA PRO A 964 -27.97 -22.93 -21.96
C PRO A 964 -29.33 -22.94 -22.68
N THR A 965 -29.39 -22.29 -23.84
CA THR A 965 -30.67 -22.00 -24.53
C THR A 965 -30.60 -22.24 -26.04
N PHE A 966 -29.48 -21.95 -26.69
CA PHE A 966 -29.37 -21.96 -28.15
C PHE A 966 -28.63 -23.19 -28.67
N SER A 967 -29.12 -23.78 -29.75
CA SER A 967 -28.38 -24.80 -30.50
C SER A 967 -27.21 -24.20 -31.28
N ALA A 968 -26.25 -25.04 -31.69
CA ALA A 968 -25.14 -24.61 -32.54
C ALA A 968 -25.60 -23.97 -33.86
N ALA A 969 -26.70 -24.46 -34.45
CA ALA A 969 -27.30 -23.90 -35.66
C ALA A 969 -27.84 -22.48 -35.44
N GLN A 970 -28.60 -22.26 -34.36
CA GLN A 970 -29.15 -20.95 -34.01
C GLN A 970 -28.06 -19.93 -33.69
N LEU A 971 -26.99 -20.34 -32.99
CA LEU A 971 -25.85 -19.46 -32.71
C LEU A 971 -25.18 -18.98 -34.01
N ARG A 972 -25.02 -19.87 -34.99
CA ARG A 972 -24.45 -19.54 -36.30
C ARG A 972 -25.39 -18.66 -37.13
N GLU A 973 -26.69 -18.94 -37.11
CA GLU A 973 -27.71 -18.12 -37.77
C GLU A 973 -27.72 -16.68 -37.24
N LEU A 974 -27.49 -16.51 -35.94
CA LEU A 974 -27.33 -15.22 -35.28
C LEU A 974 -25.93 -14.62 -35.43
N GLY A 975 -25.04 -15.23 -36.23
CA GLY A 975 -23.74 -14.67 -36.61
C GLY A 975 -22.58 -14.94 -35.65
N ALA A 976 -22.70 -15.88 -34.71
CA ALA A 976 -21.56 -16.33 -33.89
C ALA A 976 -20.68 -17.32 -34.66
N GLU A 977 -19.36 -17.21 -34.54
CA GLU A 977 -18.41 -18.17 -35.11
C GLU A 977 -18.02 -19.22 -34.07
N LEU A 978 -18.25 -20.49 -34.39
CA LEU A 978 -18.06 -21.62 -33.49
C LEU A 978 -16.89 -22.50 -33.98
N PRO A 979 -16.04 -23.02 -33.10
CA PRO A 979 -15.04 -24.01 -33.47
C PRO A 979 -15.70 -25.36 -33.85
N PRO A 980 -15.01 -26.24 -34.60
CA PRO A 980 -15.61 -27.49 -35.12
C PRO A 980 -16.23 -28.39 -34.04
N GLU A 981 -15.62 -28.45 -32.87
CA GLU A 981 -16.13 -29.21 -31.71
C GLU A 981 -17.45 -28.65 -31.16
N ALA A 982 -17.64 -27.33 -31.15
CA ALA A 982 -18.88 -26.70 -30.73
C ALA A 982 -19.98 -26.84 -31.80
N GLN A 983 -19.60 -26.92 -33.08
CA GLN A 983 -20.56 -27.15 -34.17
C GLN A 983 -21.17 -28.56 -34.14
N ARG A 984 -20.41 -29.56 -33.65
CA ARG A 984 -20.86 -30.94 -33.50
C ARG A 984 -21.56 -31.21 -32.16
N HIS A 985 -21.72 -30.20 -31.32
CA HIS A 985 -22.40 -30.36 -30.04
C HIS A 985 -23.92 -30.30 -30.23
N ASP A 986 -24.60 -31.40 -29.90
CA ASP A 986 -26.05 -31.55 -30.07
C ASP A 986 -26.90 -30.86 -28.97
N GLY A 987 -26.25 -30.39 -27.89
CA GLY A 987 -26.91 -29.75 -26.75
C GLY A 987 -27.06 -28.24 -26.85
N PRO A 988 -27.94 -27.63 -26.03
CA PRO A 988 -28.04 -26.18 -25.95
C PRO A 988 -26.81 -25.56 -25.28
N MET A 989 -26.47 -24.35 -25.70
CA MET A 989 -25.37 -23.53 -25.18
C MET A 989 -25.85 -22.12 -24.85
N ALA A 990 -25.11 -21.44 -23.97
CA ALA A 990 -25.31 -20.02 -23.63
C ALA A 990 -24.09 -19.21 -24.05
N LEU A 991 -24.31 -18.04 -24.65
CA LEU A 991 -23.24 -17.06 -24.83
C LEU A 991 -23.02 -16.33 -23.51
N VAL A 992 -21.92 -16.63 -22.83
CA VAL A 992 -21.58 -16.05 -21.54
C VAL A 992 -20.62 -14.89 -21.74
N LEU A 993 -21.00 -13.72 -21.22
CA LEU A 993 -20.20 -12.51 -21.23
C LEU A 993 -19.48 -12.33 -19.89
N LEU A 994 -18.17 -12.13 -19.94
CA LEU A 994 -17.39 -11.66 -18.81
C LEU A 994 -16.69 -10.35 -19.16
N HIS A 995 -17.04 -9.28 -18.45
CA HIS A 995 -16.40 -7.98 -18.60
C HIS A 995 -14.97 -7.98 -18.07
N ASN A 996 -14.07 -7.21 -18.71
CA ASN A 996 -12.68 -7.01 -18.31
C ASN A 996 -12.42 -5.56 -17.89
N GLY A 997 -13.26 -5.04 -16.98
CA GLY A 997 -13.24 -3.64 -16.56
C GLY A 997 -14.10 -2.76 -17.46
N ASP A 998 -14.31 -1.51 -17.01
CA ASP A 998 -15.18 -0.54 -17.68
C ASP A 998 -14.55 -0.10 -19.01
N PRO A 999 -15.18 -0.39 -20.18
CA PRO A 999 -14.66 0.04 -21.48
C PRO A 999 -14.46 1.56 -21.56
N ALA A 1000 -15.31 2.34 -20.87
CA ALA A 1000 -15.19 3.81 -20.84
C ALA A 1000 -13.99 4.31 -20.02
N ARG A 1001 -13.32 3.41 -19.27
CA ARG A 1001 -12.15 3.70 -18.43
C ARG A 1001 -10.93 2.84 -18.82
N GLY A 1002 -10.86 2.40 -20.06
CA GLY A 1002 -9.73 1.60 -20.57
C GLY A 1002 -9.77 0.12 -20.18
N GLY A 1003 -10.94 -0.41 -19.80
CA GLY A 1003 -11.16 -1.85 -19.65
C GLY A 1003 -10.89 -2.59 -20.96
N ALA A 1004 -10.30 -3.78 -20.86
CA ALA A 1004 -10.01 -4.60 -22.03
C ALA A 1004 -11.30 -5.15 -22.65
N ALA A 1005 -11.19 -5.68 -23.88
CA ALA A 1005 -12.31 -6.34 -24.54
C ALA A 1005 -12.89 -7.45 -23.64
N PRO A 1006 -14.22 -7.59 -23.57
CA PRO A 1006 -14.85 -8.64 -22.80
C PRO A 1006 -14.48 -10.03 -23.32
N THR A 1007 -14.49 -10.99 -22.42
CA THR A 1007 -14.30 -12.41 -22.72
C THR A 1007 -15.66 -13.07 -22.96
N TYR A 1008 -15.78 -13.78 -24.07
CA TYR A 1008 -16.96 -14.57 -24.41
C TYR A 1008 -16.62 -16.05 -24.39
N VAL A 1009 -17.51 -16.85 -23.83
CA VAL A 1009 -17.44 -18.32 -23.88
C VAL A 1009 -18.82 -18.89 -24.17
N LEU A 1010 -18.88 -20.04 -24.84
CA LEU A 1010 -20.10 -20.82 -24.95
C LEU A 1010 -20.17 -21.80 -23.78
N GLY A 1011 -21.05 -21.53 -22.82
CA GLY A 1011 -21.30 -22.42 -21.69
C GLY A 1011 -22.29 -23.52 -22.06
N THR A 1012 -21.93 -24.78 -21.83
CA THR A 1012 -22.83 -25.94 -21.98
C THR A 1012 -23.62 -26.20 -20.70
N GLN A 1013 -24.39 -27.30 -20.68
CA GLN A 1013 -25.02 -27.83 -19.47
C GLN A 1013 -24.04 -28.02 -18.30
N ASN A 1014 -22.78 -28.38 -18.59
CA ASN A 1014 -21.74 -28.56 -17.56
C ASN A 1014 -21.23 -27.24 -16.98
N PHE A 1015 -21.16 -26.17 -17.79
CA PHE A 1015 -20.93 -24.82 -17.25
C PHE A 1015 -22.05 -24.40 -16.30
N TRP A 1016 -23.29 -24.70 -16.69
CA TRP A 1016 -24.46 -24.37 -15.89
C TRP A 1016 -24.50 -25.16 -14.57
N ALA A 1017 -24.13 -26.45 -14.61
CA ALA A 1017 -23.97 -27.30 -13.42
C ALA A 1017 -22.95 -26.70 -12.43
N LEU A 1018 -21.80 -26.20 -12.91
CA LEU A 1018 -20.82 -25.50 -12.07
C LEU A 1018 -21.41 -24.26 -11.39
N THR A 1019 -22.29 -23.53 -12.07
CA THR A 1019 -22.95 -22.37 -11.45
C THR A 1019 -23.96 -22.74 -10.37
N ARG A 1020 -24.32 -24.02 -10.22
CA ARG A 1020 -25.15 -24.47 -9.09
C ARG A 1020 -24.34 -24.54 -7.80
N TYR A 1021 -23.03 -24.73 -7.93
CA TYR A 1021 -22.08 -24.64 -6.82
C TYR A 1021 -21.96 -23.20 -6.32
N ASN A 1022 -21.77 -22.26 -7.25
CA ASN A 1022 -21.81 -20.82 -6.98
C ASN A 1022 -22.39 -20.09 -8.20
N ARG A 1023 -23.47 -19.32 -8.01
CA ARG A 1023 -24.25 -18.68 -9.08
C ARG A 1023 -23.52 -17.50 -9.74
N SER A 1024 -22.37 -17.78 -10.36
CA SER A 1024 -21.50 -16.80 -11.01
C SER A 1024 -20.76 -17.44 -12.19
N SER A 1025 -20.84 -16.81 -13.36
CA SER A 1025 -20.04 -17.19 -14.55
C SER A 1025 -18.54 -17.02 -14.31
N TYR A 1026 -18.15 -16.00 -13.54
CA TYR A 1026 -16.76 -15.73 -13.15
C TYR A 1026 -16.22 -16.89 -12.31
N TYR A 1027 -17.00 -17.36 -11.34
CA TYR A 1027 -16.62 -18.51 -10.53
C TYR A 1027 -16.42 -19.77 -11.39
N ALA A 1028 -17.42 -20.12 -12.21
CA ALA A 1028 -17.38 -21.33 -13.01
C ALA A 1028 -16.18 -21.33 -13.98
N LEU A 1029 -15.88 -20.18 -14.59
CA LEU A 1029 -14.74 -20.05 -15.47
C LEU A 1029 -13.40 -20.14 -14.72
N ALA A 1030 -13.32 -19.59 -13.50
CA ALA A 1030 -12.11 -19.67 -12.68
C ALA A 1030 -11.79 -21.09 -12.21
N VAL A 1031 -12.83 -21.87 -11.86
CA VAL A 1031 -12.70 -23.29 -11.52
C VAL A 1031 -12.13 -24.07 -12.69
N LEU A 1032 -12.70 -23.89 -13.89
CA LEU A 1032 -12.23 -24.58 -15.10
C LEU A 1032 -10.78 -24.22 -15.44
N GLU A 1033 -10.46 -22.93 -15.48
CA GLU A 1033 -9.11 -22.49 -15.84
C GLU A 1033 -8.05 -22.84 -14.80
N LEU A 1034 -8.41 -22.90 -13.52
CA LEU A 1034 -7.51 -23.40 -12.48
C LEU A 1034 -7.24 -24.90 -12.66
N GLY A 1035 -8.29 -25.71 -12.87
CA GLY A 1035 -8.18 -27.14 -13.14
C GLY A 1035 -7.29 -27.44 -14.34
N GLU A 1036 -7.55 -26.77 -15.48
CA GLU A 1036 -6.76 -26.86 -16.72
C GLU A 1036 -5.30 -26.42 -16.52
N ALA A 1037 -5.04 -25.41 -15.67
CA ALA A 1037 -3.69 -24.96 -15.37
C ALA A 1037 -2.92 -25.98 -14.51
N VAL A 1038 -3.58 -26.61 -13.54
CA VAL A 1038 -3.01 -27.69 -12.72
C VAL A 1038 -2.71 -28.91 -13.58
N GLU A 1039 -3.66 -29.33 -14.42
CA GLU A 1039 -3.50 -30.47 -15.32
C GLU A 1039 -2.32 -30.28 -16.29
N ARG A 1040 -2.22 -29.11 -16.94
CA ARG A 1040 -1.08 -28.79 -17.82
C ARG A 1040 0.25 -28.80 -17.07
N MET A 1041 0.31 -28.20 -15.89
CA MET A 1041 1.54 -28.18 -15.08
C MET A 1041 1.96 -29.60 -14.66
N ARG A 1042 0.98 -30.45 -14.34
CA ARG A 1042 1.21 -31.85 -14.00
C ARG A 1042 1.72 -32.67 -15.20
N ALA A 1043 1.20 -32.42 -16.40
CA ALA A 1043 1.62 -33.10 -17.63
C ALA A 1043 3.02 -32.68 -18.11
N HIS A 1044 3.53 -31.52 -17.69
CA HIS A 1044 4.89 -31.05 -18.00
C HIS A 1044 5.98 -31.60 -17.05
N ARG A 1045 5.60 -32.32 -15.99
CA ARG A 1045 6.50 -33.00 -15.05
C ARG A 1045 6.57 -34.48 -15.38
#